data_AF-A0A7G9Y171-F1
#
_entry.id   AF-A0A7G9Y171-F1
#
_cell.length_a   1.000
_cell.length_b   1.000
_cell.length_c   1.000
_cell.angle_alpha   90.00
_cell.angle_beta   90.00
_cell.angle_gamma   90.00
#
_symmetry.space_group_name_H-M   'P 1'
#
loop_
_entity.id
_entity.type
_entity.pdbx_description
1 polymer ?
#
loop_
_entity_poly.entity_id
_entity_poly.type
_entity_poly.pdbx_seq_one_letter_code
_entity_poly.pdbx_strand_id
1 'polypeptide(L)'
;MNGVLDVIIMAECNQTGKYNAVLQTKMYVHVRMLAILMLAAAAVLMTCTYMNPASATFIPDNGTLLGVTYNPAGSEQDMEDLRSFEEWSGKKHSIVVVFQGFSPDEQSPIPETQMDNLWQSGNTPLLSIEPWGSGDGDILGVINNGTLDQYFKGYAKDLKNWTCEDWTVDNRTGTGKQVFIRFAHEMNLNSGAYPWCNRSPASYTDAWKRVHNIFESEGPDPDAIQWVWCVNSVDVPSDGYGAEEYYPGDAYVDWVAIDGYNVGKSVPCADWDDWTTFDGIFKPMLDRFDDHPNISKKPYAIIEIGSSSVVDSMPAKEFNVYTNKDSPTNNYIPSGWWGDWGDITFCDDDRSDPHIGIACGNNTSVKLTYSAECSQEVCWAGICWQEGGYDLRDADNLTFWARGESGGEVVEFTAGDVGASTGTVTLTNIWQRYVIDDLTGRDLSNVVCGFYWGASEANNPGGCTIYLDDIRYESSAGMEGVCVEEGVSNNTKKGGWVKETYDSIKNHPNIKMVCYFNVDKGGTKYLTGESDWAVFTTPRDNRNNIDDCSFDPNKRIPGYPEAIGDDHYLYRFPVHAAPKGDLNGDDQITPADAAIALQFAATGAQDDAADVSGDGRVTSLDALMILQAAAENMEL
;
A
#
# COMPACT_ATOMS: atom_id res chain seq x y z
N MET A 1 27.74 24.10 -61.99
CA MET A 1 28.43 24.94 -63.00
C MET A 1 28.27 26.43 -62.67
N ASN A 2 28.20 26.84 -61.40
CA ASN A 2 27.58 28.14 -61.06
C ASN A 2 28.57 29.26 -60.66
N GLY A 3 29.84 28.94 -60.38
CA GLY A 3 30.83 29.91 -59.87
C GLY A 3 31.33 30.98 -60.86
N VAL A 4 30.80 31.05 -62.09
CA VAL A 4 31.23 31.99 -63.12
C VAL A 4 30.23 33.14 -63.33
N LEU A 5 28.97 33.00 -62.89
CA LEU A 5 27.95 34.04 -63.05
C LEU A 5 28.11 35.20 -62.05
N ASP A 6 28.42 34.90 -60.79
CA ASP A 6 28.46 35.91 -59.72
C ASP A 6 29.57 36.95 -59.90
N VAL A 7 30.70 36.55 -60.51
CA VAL A 7 31.83 37.45 -60.80
C VAL A 7 31.46 38.50 -61.85
N ILE A 8 30.55 38.18 -62.78
CA ILE A 8 30.09 39.11 -63.82
C ILE A 8 29.14 40.15 -63.22
N ILE A 9 28.21 39.75 -62.35
CA ILE A 9 27.22 40.64 -61.72
C ILE A 9 27.91 41.64 -60.76
N MET A 10 28.95 41.20 -60.03
CA MET A 10 29.72 42.08 -59.15
C MET A 10 30.51 43.17 -59.90
N ALA A 11 30.93 42.90 -61.15
CA ALA A 11 31.65 43.87 -61.97
C ALA A 11 30.74 44.99 -62.52
N GLU A 12 29.50 44.67 -62.93
CA GLU A 12 28.56 45.65 -63.46
C GLU A 12 27.89 46.52 -62.36
N CYS A 13 27.64 45.95 -61.17
CA CYS A 13 26.99 46.69 -60.07
C CYS A 13 27.84 47.82 -59.47
N ASN A 14 29.16 47.79 -59.63
CA ASN A 14 30.07 48.77 -58.99
C ASN A 14 30.06 50.16 -59.67
N GLN A 15 29.36 50.34 -60.80
CA GLN A 15 29.35 51.61 -61.55
C GLN A 15 28.09 52.48 -61.37
N THR A 16 27.04 52.03 -60.66
CA THR A 16 25.71 52.69 -60.72
C THR A 16 25.12 53.17 -59.39
N GLY A 17 25.85 53.11 -58.27
CA GLY A 17 25.44 53.71 -56.99
C GLY A 17 24.21 53.07 -56.31
N LYS A 18 23.66 51.98 -56.87
CA LYS A 18 22.44 51.31 -56.37
C LYS A 18 22.63 50.52 -55.06
N TYR A 19 23.86 50.41 -54.55
CA TYR A 19 24.21 49.58 -53.39
C TYR A 19 23.45 49.96 -52.11
N ASN A 20 23.30 51.27 -51.82
CA ASN A 20 22.65 51.73 -50.59
C ASN A 20 21.14 51.43 -50.54
N ALA A 21 20.46 51.42 -51.69
CA ALA A 21 19.03 51.10 -51.75
C ALA A 21 18.78 49.61 -51.44
N VAL A 22 19.59 48.71 -52.02
CA VAL A 22 19.43 47.25 -51.82
C VAL A 22 19.76 46.84 -50.37
N LEU A 23 20.78 47.45 -49.76
CA LEU A 23 21.15 47.19 -48.36
C LEU A 23 20.06 47.64 -47.38
N GLN A 24 19.54 48.88 -47.50
CA GLN A 24 18.47 49.34 -46.61
C GLN A 24 17.20 48.49 -46.73
N THR A 25 16.80 48.10 -47.94
CA THR A 25 15.63 47.23 -48.14
C THR A 25 15.83 45.83 -47.56
N LYS A 26 17.01 45.21 -47.75
CA LYS A 26 17.29 43.89 -47.14
C LYS A 26 17.31 43.92 -45.61
N MET A 27 17.88 44.97 -45.02
CA MET A 27 17.98 45.10 -43.55
C MET A 27 16.61 45.34 -42.90
N TYR A 28 15.74 46.14 -43.53
CA TYR A 28 14.35 46.35 -43.04
C TYR A 28 13.49 45.08 -43.10
N VAL A 29 13.72 44.22 -44.10
CA VAL A 29 13.02 42.93 -44.21
C VAL A 29 13.46 41.95 -43.12
N HIS A 30 14.76 41.86 -42.82
CA HIS A 30 15.27 40.98 -41.76
C HIS A 30 14.76 41.38 -40.37
N VAL A 31 14.78 42.68 -40.04
CA VAL A 31 14.29 43.16 -38.74
C VAL A 31 12.79 42.95 -38.57
N ARG A 32 12.00 43.04 -39.66
CA ARG A 32 10.56 42.70 -39.61
C ARG A 32 10.28 41.20 -39.54
N MET A 33 11.08 40.35 -40.19
CA MET A 33 10.97 38.89 -40.04
C MET A 33 11.25 38.46 -38.60
N LEU A 34 12.32 38.96 -37.97
CA LEU A 34 12.65 38.69 -36.57
C LEU A 34 11.51 39.07 -35.60
N ALA A 35 10.87 40.23 -35.79
CA ALA A 35 9.75 40.64 -34.95
C ALA A 35 8.47 39.79 -35.15
N ILE A 36 8.25 39.24 -36.35
CA ILE A 36 7.11 38.35 -36.63
C ILE A 36 7.38 36.95 -36.09
N LEU A 37 8.62 36.45 -36.17
CA LEU A 37 9.04 35.18 -35.56
C LEU A 37 8.87 35.18 -34.04
N MET A 38 9.25 36.27 -33.34
CA MET A 38 9.02 36.39 -31.90
C MET A 38 7.53 36.42 -31.50
N LEU A 39 6.65 36.92 -32.38
CA LEU A 39 5.20 36.93 -32.15
C LEU A 39 4.52 35.60 -32.49
N ALA A 40 5.11 34.79 -33.38
CA ALA A 40 4.65 33.44 -33.69
C ALA A 40 5.09 32.42 -32.62
N ALA A 41 6.32 32.55 -32.09
CA ALA A 41 6.82 31.71 -30.99
C ALA A 41 5.91 31.75 -29.75
N ALA A 42 5.28 32.90 -29.47
CA ALA A 42 4.33 33.05 -28.36
C ALA A 42 2.93 32.47 -28.62
N ALA A 43 2.65 31.96 -29.82
CA ALA A 43 1.33 31.45 -30.23
C ALA A 43 1.31 29.95 -30.57
N VAL A 44 2.47 29.34 -30.82
CA VAL A 44 2.61 27.91 -31.17
C VAL A 44 2.78 27.00 -29.94
N LEU A 45 3.16 27.59 -28.79
CA LEU A 45 3.38 26.98 -27.46
C LEU A 45 2.13 26.28 -26.83
N MET A 46 1.11 25.94 -27.63
CA MET A 46 -0.22 25.52 -27.19
C MET A 46 -0.79 24.28 -27.91
N THR A 47 -0.10 23.69 -28.89
CA THR A 47 -0.67 22.54 -29.63
C THR A 47 0.36 21.49 -30.07
N CYS A 48 0.15 20.26 -29.58
CA CYS A 48 0.79 18.98 -29.96
C CYS A 48 2.20 18.79 -29.37
N THR A 49 2.55 17.62 -28.82
CA THR A 49 2.37 16.26 -29.40
C THR A 49 1.98 15.19 -28.31
N TYR A 50 1.49 13.96 -28.55
CA TYR A 50 2.09 12.83 -29.29
C TYR A 50 1.18 11.64 -29.70
N MET A 51 1.65 10.88 -30.69
CA MET A 51 1.53 9.42 -30.88
C MET A 51 2.67 8.94 -31.82
N ASN A 52 3.08 7.66 -31.94
CA ASN A 52 3.12 6.46 -31.08
C ASN A 52 3.74 5.31 -31.94
N PRO A 53 4.71 4.51 -31.48
CA PRO A 53 4.39 3.07 -31.34
C PRO A 53 5.19 2.33 -30.24
N ALA A 54 4.66 2.30 -29.03
CA ALA A 54 4.87 1.21 -28.08
C ALA A 54 3.54 0.48 -27.85
N SER A 55 3.57 -0.71 -27.22
CA SER A 55 2.34 -1.31 -26.68
C SER A 55 1.87 -0.45 -25.51
N ALA A 56 1.10 0.58 -25.84
CA ALA A 56 0.73 1.65 -24.94
C ALA A 56 -0.19 1.11 -23.84
N THR A 57 0.33 1.05 -22.63
CA THR A 57 -0.51 1.21 -21.45
C THR A 57 -0.77 2.71 -21.25
N PHE A 58 -1.55 3.23 -22.21
CA PHE A 58 -2.48 4.32 -21.93
C PHE A 58 -3.15 4.01 -20.59
N ILE A 59 -3.40 5.03 -19.76
CA ILE A 59 -4.50 4.95 -18.79
C ILE A 59 -5.72 4.51 -19.61
N PRO A 60 -6.32 3.34 -19.37
CA PRO A 60 -7.29 2.82 -20.32
C PRO A 60 -8.49 3.78 -20.45
N ASP A 61 -8.75 4.27 -21.67
CA ASP A 61 -9.94 5.08 -21.97
C ASP A 61 -11.21 4.38 -21.47
N ASN A 62 -11.20 3.04 -21.52
CA ASN A 62 -12.17 2.16 -20.89
C ASN A 62 -11.45 1.09 -20.04
N GLY A 63 -11.11 1.42 -18.79
CA GLY A 63 -10.57 0.46 -17.82
C GLY A 63 -9.85 1.10 -16.63
N THR A 64 -9.52 0.25 -15.66
CA THR A 64 -8.91 0.61 -14.38
C THR A 64 -7.76 -0.36 -14.13
N LEU A 65 -6.60 0.14 -13.72
CA LEU A 65 -5.45 -0.68 -13.36
C LEU A 65 -5.77 -1.46 -12.08
N LEU A 66 -5.68 -2.78 -12.15
CA LEU A 66 -5.80 -3.65 -10.98
C LEU A 66 -4.43 -3.79 -10.32
N GLY A 67 -4.37 -3.55 -9.02
CA GLY A 67 -3.19 -3.77 -8.21
C GLY A 67 -3.49 -4.44 -6.88
N VAL A 68 -2.43 -4.67 -6.10
CA VAL A 68 -2.51 -5.33 -4.80
C VAL A 68 -1.42 -4.81 -3.87
N THR A 69 -1.74 -4.60 -2.59
CA THR A 69 -0.72 -4.54 -1.53
C THR A 69 -0.34 -5.96 -1.15
N TYR A 70 0.93 -6.31 -1.34
CA TYR A 70 1.46 -7.61 -0.98
C TYR A 70 2.86 -7.45 -0.39
N ASN A 71 3.04 -7.83 0.87
CA ASN A 71 4.29 -7.63 1.61
C ASN A 71 4.69 -8.94 2.31
N PRO A 72 5.92 -9.46 2.14
CA PRO A 72 7.05 -8.87 1.40
C PRO A 72 7.30 -9.55 0.05
N ALA A 73 7.37 -8.83 -1.08
CA ALA A 73 7.83 -9.40 -2.37
C ALA A 73 9.35 -9.72 -2.42
N GLY A 74 9.95 -10.11 -1.30
CA GLY A 74 11.40 -10.17 -1.07
C GLY A 74 12.06 -11.52 -1.35
N SER A 75 11.29 -12.61 -1.40
CA SER A 75 11.78 -13.94 -1.72
C SER A 75 10.97 -14.61 -2.83
N GLU A 76 11.50 -15.71 -3.38
CA GLU A 76 10.81 -16.50 -4.40
C GLU A 76 9.47 -17.07 -3.91
N GLN A 77 9.35 -17.38 -2.60
CA GLN A 77 8.10 -17.86 -2.02
C GLN A 77 7.00 -16.80 -2.12
N ASP A 78 7.34 -15.56 -1.78
CA ASP A 78 6.38 -14.45 -1.80
C ASP A 78 5.93 -14.14 -3.24
N MET A 79 6.84 -14.32 -4.21
CA MET A 79 6.52 -14.22 -5.64
C MET A 79 5.71 -15.42 -6.15
N GLU A 80 5.89 -16.62 -5.60
CA GLU A 80 5.04 -17.79 -5.89
C GLU A 80 3.61 -17.56 -5.39
N ASP A 81 3.45 -16.98 -4.21
CA ASP A 81 2.14 -16.64 -3.65
C ASP A 81 1.42 -15.55 -4.46
N LEU A 82 2.14 -14.48 -4.87
CA LEU A 82 1.59 -13.46 -5.78
C LEU A 82 1.14 -14.06 -7.12
N ARG A 83 1.97 -14.90 -7.75
CA ARG A 83 1.61 -15.59 -9.01
C ARG A 83 0.41 -16.53 -8.82
N SER A 84 0.34 -17.23 -7.68
CA SER A 84 -0.81 -18.09 -7.34
C SER A 84 -2.11 -17.29 -7.21
N PHE A 85 -2.05 -16.07 -6.66
CA PHE A 85 -3.21 -15.16 -6.63
C PHE A 85 -3.58 -14.65 -8.04
N GLU A 86 -2.60 -14.32 -8.89
CA GLU A 86 -2.84 -13.94 -10.29
C GLU A 86 -3.49 -15.07 -11.10
N GLU A 87 -3.03 -16.31 -10.90
CA GLU A 87 -3.63 -17.52 -11.51
C GLU A 87 -5.07 -17.77 -11.01
N TRP A 88 -5.31 -17.67 -9.70
CA TRP A 88 -6.64 -17.87 -9.10
C TRP A 88 -7.66 -16.83 -9.61
N SER A 89 -7.26 -15.56 -9.65
CA SER A 89 -8.13 -14.46 -10.08
C SER A 89 -8.31 -14.40 -11.60
N GLY A 90 -7.48 -15.14 -12.36
CA GLY A 90 -7.42 -15.07 -13.81
C GLY A 90 -6.95 -13.70 -14.33
N LYS A 91 -6.26 -12.92 -13.48
CA LYS A 91 -5.84 -11.54 -13.75
C LYS A 91 -4.48 -11.27 -13.13
N LYS A 92 -3.59 -10.70 -13.96
CA LYS A 92 -2.32 -10.13 -13.47
C LYS A 92 -2.58 -8.82 -12.73
N HIS A 93 -1.84 -8.56 -11.65
CA HIS A 93 -1.88 -7.28 -10.95
C HIS A 93 -0.86 -6.33 -11.58
N SER A 94 -1.30 -5.36 -12.37
CA SER A 94 -0.38 -4.43 -13.03
C SER A 94 0.44 -3.60 -12.04
N ILE A 95 -0.11 -3.31 -10.86
CA ILE A 95 0.55 -2.55 -9.78
C ILE A 95 0.71 -3.44 -8.54
N VAL A 96 1.88 -3.41 -7.88
CA VAL A 96 2.04 -3.99 -6.55
C VAL A 96 2.57 -2.93 -5.59
N VAL A 97 1.85 -2.73 -4.48
CA VAL A 97 2.20 -1.73 -3.46
C VAL A 97 3.21 -2.34 -2.48
N VAL A 98 4.34 -1.65 -2.32
CA VAL A 98 5.44 -1.99 -1.41
C VAL A 98 5.56 -0.88 -0.37
N PHE A 99 5.56 -1.25 0.90
CA PHE A 99 5.69 -0.30 2.01
C PHE A 99 7.13 -0.24 2.49
N GLN A 100 7.67 0.97 2.62
CA GLN A 100 9.02 1.18 3.12
C GLN A 100 9.07 2.33 4.14
N GLY A 101 9.22 1.95 5.40
CA GLY A 101 9.60 2.85 6.47
C GLY A 101 11.07 3.23 6.43
N PHE A 102 11.36 4.48 6.79
CA PHE A 102 12.70 4.95 7.15
C PHE A 102 12.59 5.95 8.31
N SER A 103 13.69 6.23 9.00
CA SER A 103 13.76 7.32 9.99
C SER A 103 15.07 8.10 9.88
N PRO A 104 15.24 9.23 10.59
CA PRO A 104 16.52 9.95 10.61
C PRO A 104 17.68 9.11 11.15
N ASP A 105 17.38 8.19 12.07
CA ASP A 105 18.36 7.32 12.74
C ASP A 105 18.58 6.00 11.97
N GLU A 106 17.57 5.54 11.23
CA GLU A 106 17.56 4.31 10.45
C GLU A 106 17.07 4.60 9.01
N GLN A 107 18.01 5.04 8.18
CA GLN A 107 17.78 5.35 6.76
C GLN A 107 17.82 4.06 5.92
N SER A 108 16.84 3.86 5.04
CA SER A 108 16.71 2.66 4.23
C SER A 108 17.04 2.94 2.75
N PRO A 109 17.84 2.10 2.07
CA PRO A 109 18.02 2.19 0.62
C PRO A 109 16.72 1.80 -0.10
N ILE A 110 16.64 2.01 -1.42
CA ILE A 110 15.52 1.49 -2.23
C ILE A 110 15.38 -0.04 -2.02
N PRO A 111 14.16 -0.61 -2.06
CA PRO A 111 13.95 -2.04 -1.89
C PRO A 111 14.25 -2.81 -3.19
N GLU A 112 15.48 -2.64 -3.71
CA GLU A 112 15.96 -3.06 -5.03
C GLU A 112 15.54 -4.48 -5.40
N THR A 113 15.81 -5.47 -4.54
CA THR A 113 15.44 -6.87 -4.74
C THR A 113 13.93 -7.08 -4.89
N GLN A 114 13.10 -6.39 -4.11
CA GLN A 114 11.64 -6.50 -4.21
C GLN A 114 11.15 -5.88 -5.53
N MET A 115 11.68 -4.70 -5.88
CA MET A 115 11.34 -4.01 -7.12
C MET A 115 11.76 -4.83 -8.35
N ASP A 116 12.93 -5.46 -8.31
CA ASP A 116 13.41 -6.36 -9.35
C ASP A 116 12.55 -7.60 -9.49
N ASN A 117 12.18 -8.26 -8.39
CA ASN A 117 11.29 -9.42 -8.42
C ASN A 117 9.93 -9.08 -9.05
N LEU A 118 9.34 -7.94 -8.64
CA LEU A 118 8.07 -7.44 -9.18
C LEU A 118 8.18 -7.13 -10.67
N TRP A 119 9.20 -6.35 -11.06
CA TRP A 119 9.42 -5.97 -12.45
C TRP A 119 9.67 -7.22 -13.33
N GLN A 120 10.44 -8.20 -12.84
CA GLN A 120 10.69 -9.48 -13.50
C GLN A 120 9.44 -10.35 -13.66
N SER A 121 8.54 -10.34 -12.68
CA SER A 121 7.22 -10.96 -12.79
C SER A 121 6.31 -10.23 -13.79
N GLY A 122 6.62 -8.98 -14.15
CA GLY A 122 5.81 -8.13 -15.02
C GLY A 122 4.78 -7.29 -14.26
N ASN A 123 5.11 -6.91 -13.02
CA ASN A 123 4.34 -6.03 -12.14
C ASN A 123 5.10 -4.70 -11.96
N THR A 124 4.40 -3.57 -11.91
CA THR A 124 5.01 -2.24 -11.68
C THR A 124 4.94 -1.87 -10.20
N PRO A 125 6.07 -1.55 -9.53
CA PRO A 125 6.08 -1.23 -8.11
C PRO A 125 5.47 0.15 -7.82
N LEU A 126 4.69 0.23 -6.75
CA LEU A 126 4.27 1.47 -6.10
C LEU A 126 4.88 1.53 -4.70
N LEU A 127 5.90 2.36 -4.51
CA LEU A 127 6.60 2.51 -3.24
C LEU A 127 5.84 3.50 -2.34
N SER A 128 5.26 2.98 -1.26
CA SER A 128 4.73 3.78 -0.16
C SER A 128 5.89 4.12 0.78
N ILE A 129 6.40 5.34 0.65
CA ILE A 129 7.56 5.83 1.42
C ILE A 129 7.05 6.50 2.70
N GLU A 130 7.36 5.88 3.83
CA GLU A 130 6.86 6.24 5.15
C GLU A 130 7.96 6.91 6.01
N PRO A 131 7.90 8.23 6.22
CA PRO A 131 8.88 8.94 7.04
C PRO A 131 8.57 8.77 8.54
N TRP A 132 9.10 7.72 9.18
CA TRP A 132 8.98 7.52 10.62
C TRP A 132 9.91 8.46 11.40
N GLY A 133 9.45 9.00 12.53
CA GLY A 133 10.22 9.93 13.35
C GLY A 133 11.21 9.24 14.29
N SER A 134 12.31 9.93 14.63
CA SER A 134 13.15 9.60 15.80
C SER A 134 13.10 10.73 16.83
N GLY A 135 13.21 10.37 18.12
CA GLY A 135 13.35 11.30 19.26
C GLY A 135 12.16 12.22 19.53
N ASP A 136 12.00 13.27 18.72
CA ASP A 136 11.17 14.45 18.98
C ASP A 136 9.79 14.43 18.27
N GLY A 137 9.53 13.41 17.45
CA GLY A 137 8.22 13.13 16.85
C GLY A 137 7.77 14.03 15.68
N ASP A 138 8.45 15.14 15.38
CA ASP A 138 8.16 16.01 14.22
C ASP A 138 9.03 15.72 12.99
N ILE A 139 8.73 14.60 12.32
CA ILE A 139 9.47 14.18 11.13
C ILE A 139 9.33 15.16 9.95
N LEU A 140 8.18 15.82 9.78
CA LEU A 140 8.01 16.83 8.73
C LEU A 140 8.88 18.07 9.00
N GLY A 141 9.03 18.48 10.26
CA GLY A 141 10.00 19.51 10.65
C GLY A 141 11.46 19.14 10.30
N VAL A 142 11.84 17.88 10.47
CA VAL A 142 13.17 17.34 10.12
C VAL A 142 13.38 17.29 8.59
N ILE A 143 12.34 16.99 7.82
CA ILE A 143 12.40 17.07 6.35
C ILE A 143 12.51 18.55 5.92
N ASN A 144 11.63 19.41 6.40
CA ASN A 144 11.52 20.81 5.99
C ASN A 144 12.79 21.64 6.26
N ASN A 145 13.49 21.36 7.36
CA ASN A 145 14.76 22.03 7.68
C ASN A 145 15.96 21.55 6.83
N GLY A 146 15.80 20.46 6.07
CA GLY A 146 16.80 19.89 5.17
C GLY A 146 17.74 18.84 5.76
N THR A 147 17.52 18.37 7.00
CA THR A 147 18.34 17.31 7.61
C THR A 147 18.39 16.04 6.77
N LEU A 148 17.29 15.69 6.09
CA LEU A 148 17.17 14.49 5.26
C LEU A 148 17.52 14.69 3.77
N ASP A 149 18.00 15.87 3.35
CA ASP A 149 18.30 16.15 1.94
C ASP A 149 19.28 15.16 1.31
N GLN A 150 20.34 14.79 2.04
CA GLN A 150 21.36 13.86 1.54
C GLN A 150 20.83 12.43 1.42
N TYR A 151 19.92 12.03 2.31
CA TYR A 151 19.22 10.75 2.24
C TYR A 151 18.36 10.69 0.96
N PHE A 152 17.48 11.66 0.75
CA PHE A 152 16.63 11.71 -0.44
C PHE A 152 17.43 11.85 -1.74
N LYS A 153 18.59 12.53 -1.73
CA LYS A 153 19.50 12.60 -2.89
C LYS A 153 20.17 11.27 -3.21
N GLY A 154 20.48 10.45 -2.21
CA GLY A 154 20.94 9.08 -2.41
C GLY A 154 19.82 8.23 -2.99
N TYR A 155 18.68 8.20 -2.30
CA TYR A 155 17.49 7.45 -2.68
C TYR A 155 17.01 7.75 -4.11
N ALA A 156 16.96 9.03 -4.49
CA ALA A 156 16.62 9.45 -5.85
C ALA A 156 17.61 8.91 -6.89
N LYS A 157 18.92 8.94 -6.61
CA LYS A 157 19.95 8.41 -7.52
C LYS A 157 19.89 6.90 -7.64
N ASP A 158 19.61 6.20 -6.55
CA ASP A 158 19.49 4.75 -6.57
C ASP A 158 18.27 4.34 -7.40
N LEU A 159 17.13 5.03 -7.25
CA LEU A 159 15.99 4.89 -8.17
C LEU A 159 16.37 5.22 -9.62
N LYS A 160 17.09 6.33 -9.88
CA LYS A 160 17.52 6.72 -11.23
C LYS A 160 18.31 5.59 -11.88
N ASN A 161 19.31 5.07 -11.18
CA ASN A 161 20.14 3.96 -11.64
C ASN A 161 19.28 2.72 -11.95
N TRP A 162 18.40 2.32 -11.02
CA TRP A 162 17.49 1.19 -11.18
C TRP A 162 16.55 1.35 -12.40
N THR A 163 16.00 2.55 -12.61
CA THR A 163 15.16 2.85 -13.79
C THR A 163 15.94 2.84 -15.10
N CYS A 164 17.23 3.17 -15.08
CA CYS A 164 18.10 3.21 -16.27
C CYS A 164 18.74 1.86 -16.63
N GLU A 165 18.50 0.78 -15.87
CA GLU A 165 19.06 -0.53 -16.18
C GLU A 165 18.47 -1.13 -17.46
N ASP A 166 19.34 -1.53 -18.39
CA ASP A 166 18.98 -2.23 -19.62
C ASP A 166 18.24 -3.53 -19.30
N TRP A 167 16.93 -3.54 -19.54
CA TRP A 167 16.08 -4.68 -19.20
C TRP A 167 15.27 -5.20 -20.38
N THR A 168 15.11 -6.52 -20.44
CA THR A 168 14.37 -7.21 -21.49
C THR A 168 13.48 -8.31 -20.91
N VAL A 169 12.17 -8.19 -21.13
CA VAL A 169 11.24 -9.34 -21.09
C VAL A 169 10.80 -9.63 -22.51
N ASP A 170 10.79 -10.92 -22.87
CA ASP A 170 10.34 -11.45 -24.17
C ASP A 170 10.88 -10.72 -25.41
N ASN A 171 12.16 -10.35 -25.39
CA ASN A 171 12.84 -9.57 -26.43
C ASN A 171 12.24 -8.17 -26.70
N ARG A 172 11.40 -7.64 -25.80
CA ARG A 172 10.93 -6.25 -25.85
C ARG A 172 11.91 -5.35 -25.10
N THR A 173 12.85 -4.75 -25.83
CA THR A 173 13.61 -3.59 -25.36
C THR A 173 12.73 -2.35 -25.45
N GLY A 174 12.44 -1.72 -24.32
CA GLY A 174 11.74 -0.44 -24.25
C GLY A 174 12.19 0.30 -23.00
N THR A 175 12.47 1.58 -23.17
CA THR A 175 12.87 2.59 -22.16
C THR A 175 12.49 2.26 -20.72
N GLY A 176 13.49 1.78 -19.97
CA GLY A 176 13.57 1.79 -18.51
C GLY A 176 12.68 0.82 -17.72
N LYS A 177 13.04 0.67 -16.43
CA LYS A 177 12.10 0.27 -15.37
C LYS A 177 11.33 1.52 -14.89
N GLN A 178 10.13 1.34 -14.34
CA GLN A 178 9.28 2.46 -13.91
C GLN A 178 8.74 2.24 -12.49
N VAL A 179 8.42 3.32 -11.78
CA VAL A 179 7.96 3.27 -10.37
C VAL A 179 6.93 4.35 -10.06
N PHE A 180 5.97 4.03 -9.19
CA PHE A 180 5.10 5.03 -8.55
C PHE A 180 5.61 5.33 -7.14
N ILE A 181 5.57 6.59 -6.70
CA ILE A 181 5.93 7.01 -5.35
C ILE A 181 4.71 7.59 -4.63
N ARG A 182 4.34 6.97 -3.50
CA ARG A 182 3.32 7.47 -2.56
C ARG A 182 4.03 7.88 -1.26
N PHE A 183 4.32 9.16 -1.11
CA PHE A 183 5.06 9.67 0.04
C PHE A 183 4.13 10.17 1.14
N ALA A 184 4.29 9.71 2.39
CA ALA A 184 3.54 10.22 3.55
C ALA A 184 2.01 10.31 3.33
N HIS A 185 1.39 9.17 3.04
CA HIS A 185 -0.05 8.98 2.84
C HIS A 185 -0.91 9.25 4.09
N GLU A 186 -2.23 9.38 3.94
CA GLU A 186 -3.20 9.57 5.04
C GLU A 186 -2.91 10.75 5.98
N MET A 187 -2.30 11.81 5.45
CA MET A 187 -1.89 12.99 6.22
C MET A 187 -3.06 13.76 6.88
N ASN A 188 -4.29 13.53 6.39
CA ASN A 188 -5.54 14.10 6.89
C ASN A 188 -6.14 13.35 8.11
N LEU A 189 -5.45 12.35 8.63
CA LEU A 189 -5.75 11.75 9.93
C LEU A 189 -5.17 12.55 11.11
N ASN A 190 -5.80 12.45 12.28
CA ASN A 190 -5.35 13.07 13.55
C ASN A 190 -5.23 12.06 14.71
N SER A 191 -5.59 10.79 14.47
CA SER A 191 -5.50 9.69 15.45
C SER A 191 -4.10 9.41 15.99
N GLY A 192 -3.06 9.99 15.40
CA GLY A 192 -1.66 9.67 15.69
C GLY A 192 -1.17 8.39 15.00
N ALA A 193 -1.94 7.87 14.03
CA ALA A 193 -1.58 6.69 13.23
C ALA A 193 -0.17 6.79 12.63
N TYR A 194 0.20 7.97 12.11
CA TYR A 194 1.53 8.25 11.57
C TYR A 194 2.16 9.51 12.17
N PRO A 195 3.50 9.61 12.29
CA PRO A 195 4.17 10.79 12.84
C PRO A 195 4.11 12.05 11.94
N TRP A 196 3.70 11.89 10.67
CA TRP A 196 3.40 13.00 9.75
C TRP A 196 1.95 13.48 9.79
N CYS A 197 1.04 12.75 10.42
CA CYS A 197 -0.28 13.25 10.82
C CYS A 197 -0.14 14.37 11.86
N ASN A 198 -1.23 15.10 12.14
CA ASN A 198 -1.24 16.20 13.13
C ASN A 198 -0.29 17.36 12.81
N ARG A 199 -0.01 17.58 11.52
CA ARG A 199 0.81 18.70 11.02
C ARG A 199 -0.07 19.64 10.22
N SER A 200 0.31 20.92 10.16
CA SER A 200 -0.42 21.87 9.32
C SER A 200 -0.25 21.54 7.83
N PRO A 201 -1.23 21.87 6.97
CA PRO A 201 -1.11 21.67 5.53
C PRO A 201 0.12 22.36 4.92
N ALA A 202 0.54 23.50 5.47
CA ALA A 202 1.80 24.15 5.10
C ALA A 202 3.03 23.27 5.39
N SER A 203 3.13 22.68 6.59
CA SER A 203 4.26 21.80 6.95
C SER A 203 4.32 20.55 6.05
N TYR A 204 3.16 19.98 5.73
CA TYR A 204 3.07 18.84 4.82
C TYR A 204 3.44 19.19 3.37
N THR A 205 2.84 20.24 2.83
CA THR A 205 3.09 20.63 1.44
C THR A 205 4.51 21.15 1.22
N ASP A 206 5.13 21.81 2.20
CA ASP A 206 6.55 22.15 2.16
C ASP A 206 7.42 20.88 2.13
N ALA A 207 7.09 19.86 2.92
CA ALA A 207 7.86 18.63 3.00
C ALA A 207 7.75 17.82 1.70
N TRP A 208 6.52 17.65 1.19
CA TRP A 208 6.25 17.02 -0.11
C TRP A 208 7.05 17.69 -1.23
N LYS A 209 6.92 19.02 -1.37
CA LYS A 209 7.61 19.79 -2.41
C LYS A 209 9.12 19.68 -2.27
N ARG A 210 9.65 19.63 -1.05
CA ARG A 210 11.08 19.46 -0.83
C ARG A 210 11.59 18.13 -1.37
N VAL A 211 10.90 17.01 -1.04
CA VAL A 211 11.29 15.68 -1.51
C VAL A 211 11.12 15.58 -3.04
N HIS A 212 9.99 16.05 -3.58
CA HIS A 212 9.78 16.09 -5.03
C HIS A 212 10.86 16.89 -5.76
N ASN A 213 11.22 18.09 -5.31
CA ASN A 213 12.26 18.91 -5.93
C ASN A 213 13.66 18.24 -5.88
N ILE A 214 13.93 17.37 -4.90
CA ILE A 214 15.17 16.58 -4.86
C ILE A 214 15.14 15.49 -5.94
N PHE A 215 14.02 14.79 -6.10
CA PHE A 215 13.86 13.74 -7.11
C PHE A 215 13.85 14.32 -8.53
N GLU A 216 13.19 15.45 -8.74
CA GLU A 216 13.22 16.23 -9.99
C GLU A 216 14.65 16.56 -10.44
N SER A 217 15.52 16.90 -9.48
CA SER A 217 16.90 17.35 -9.80
C SER A 217 17.94 16.23 -9.85
N GLU A 218 17.72 15.11 -9.16
CA GLU A 218 18.76 14.08 -8.94
C GLU A 218 18.26 12.64 -9.20
N GLY A 219 16.97 12.46 -9.49
CA GLY A 219 16.26 11.17 -9.56
C GLY A 219 16.00 10.63 -10.97
N PRO A 220 15.05 9.69 -11.13
CA PRO A 220 14.63 9.17 -12.43
C PRO A 220 14.23 10.26 -13.42
N ASP A 221 14.17 9.90 -14.70
CA ASP A 221 13.48 10.70 -15.70
C ASP A 221 11.98 10.85 -15.31
N PRO A 222 11.29 11.97 -15.58
CA PRO A 222 9.83 12.07 -15.44
C PRO A 222 9.06 10.91 -16.09
N ASP A 223 9.57 10.35 -17.20
CA ASP A 223 9.02 9.15 -17.85
C ASP A 223 9.25 7.83 -17.11
N ALA A 224 9.95 7.86 -15.97
CA ALA A 224 10.27 6.70 -15.15
C ALA A 224 9.74 6.78 -13.70
N ILE A 225 9.13 7.90 -13.29
CA ILE A 225 8.54 8.11 -11.97
C ILE A 225 7.17 8.79 -12.03
N GLN A 226 6.19 8.34 -11.22
CA GLN A 226 4.92 9.05 -11.04
C GLN A 226 4.56 9.25 -9.55
N TRP A 227 4.08 10.45 -9.20
CA TRP A 227 3.77 10.87 -7.83
C TRP A 227 2.29 10.66 -7.49
N VAL A 228 2.04 9.94 -6.39
CA VAL A 228 0.71 9.54 -5.93
C VAL A 228 0.41 10.21 -4.58
N TRP A 229 -0.37 11.30 -4.60
CA TRP A 229 -0.81 12.01 -3.40
C TRP A 229 -2.05 11.35 -2.83
N CYS A 230 -1.94 10.77 -1.63
CA CYS A 230 -2.93 9.83 -1.10
C CYS A 230 -3.47 10.25 0.26
N VAL A 231 -4.78 10.38 0.36
CA VAL A 231 -5.52 10.80 1.57
C VAL A 231 -6.32 9.62 2.12
N ASN A 232 -6.64 9.63 3.41
CA ASN A 232 -7.67 8.72 3.92
C ASN A 232 -9.06 9.21 3.46
N SER A 233 -9.97 8.27 3.19
CA SER A 233 -11.37 8.52 2.80
C SER A 233 -12.15 9.46 3.74
N VAL A 234 -11.75 9.58 5.01
CA VAL A 234 -12.32 10.51 5.99
C VAL A 234 -11.24 11.46 6.55
N ASP A 235 -11.63 12.72 6.78
CA ASP A 235 -10.82 13.64 7.58
C ASP A 235 -11.08 13.38 9.06
N VAL A 236 -10.01 13.21 9.83
CA VAL A 236 -10.09 13.00 11.28
C VAL A 236 -9.31 14.11 11.97
N PRO A 237 -9.88 14.83 12.98
CA PRO A 237 -11.31 14.93 13.22
C PRO A 237 -11.97 15.69 12.06
N SER A 238 -13.28 15.52 11.90
CA SER A 238 -14.05 16.17 10.83
C SER A 238 -14.15 17.70 10.94
N ASP A 239 -13.66 18.31 12.04
CA ASP A 239 -13.53 19.76 12.23
C ASP A 239 -12.08 20.27 12.13
N GLY A 240 -11.16 19.41 11.67
CA GLY A 240 -9.76 19.74 11.37
C GLY A 240 -9.56 20.41 10.01
N TYR A 241 -8.36 20.22 9.45
CA TYR A 241 -8.05 20.62 8.08
C TYR A 241 -8.62 19.61 7.08
N GLY A 242 -9.20 20.09 5.98
CA GLY A 242 -9.68 19.21 4.92
C GLY A 242 -8.53 18.61 4.10
N ALA A 243 -8.68 17.38 3.63
CA ALA A 243 -7.76 16.71 2.72
C ALA A 243 -7.19 17.62 1.61
N GLU A 244 -8.03 18.41 0.93
CA GLU A 244 -7.63 19.26 -0.19
C GLU A 244 -6.67 20.40 0.21
N GLU A 245 -6.65 20.81 1.48
CA GLU A 245 -5.68 21.80 1.98
C GLU A 245 -4.25 21.25 1.96
N TYR A 246 -4.09 19.93 2.10
CA TYR A 246 -2.81 19.23 2.01
C TYR A 246 -2.34 18.99 0.56
N TYR A 247 -3.11 19.42 -0.45
CA TYR A 247 -2.75 19.24 -1.86
C TYR A 247 -1.57 20.15 -2.23
N PRO A 248 -0.40 19.60 -2.63
CA PRO A 248 0.79 20.42 -2.89
C PRO A 248 0.69 21.22 -4.20
N GLY A 249 -0.19 20.82 -5.13
CA GLY A 249 -0.46 21.50 -6.41
C GLY A 249 -0.13 20.65 -7.63
N ASP A 250 -0.73 21.00 -8.77
CA ASP A 250 -0.77 20.19 -10.00
C ASP A 250 0.60 19.81 -10.57
N ALA A 251 1.65 20.57 -10.25
CA ALA A 251 3.04 20.35 -10.69
C ALA A 251 3.85 19.41 -9.77
N TYR A 252 3.23 18.84 -8.73
CA TYR A 252 3.88 17.98 -7.75
C TYR A 252 3.16 16.63 -7.56
N VAL A 253 2.15 16.34 -8.39
CA VAL A 253 1.23 15.21 -8.23
C VAL A 253 0.77 14.73 -9.59
N ASP A 254 0.98 13.46 -9.90
CA ASP A 254 0.47 12.83 -11.14
C ASP A 254 -0.88 12.17 -10.90
N TRP A 255 -1.04 11.53 -9.73
CA TRP A 255 -2.25 10.82 -9.31
C TRP A 255 -2.74 11.33 -7.97
N VAL A 256 -4.05 11.52 -7.85
CA VAL A 256 -4.71 11.78 -6.56
C VAL A 256 -5.37 10.49 -6.09
N ALA A 257 -5.25 10.18 -4.82
CA ALA A 257 -5.53 8.85 -4.33
C ALA A 257 -6.26 8.84 -2.98
N ILE A 258 -7.04 7.79 -2.75
CA ILE A 258 -7.81 7.59 -1.52
C ILE A 258 -7.52 6.20 -0.96
N ASP A 259 -7.26 6.13 0.34
CA ASP A 259 -7.20 4.91 1.13
C ASP A 259 -8.49 4.77 1.95
N GLY A 260 -9.10 3.58 1.99
CA GLY A 260 -10.41 3.40 2.60
C GLY A 260 -10.84 1.95 2.71
N TYR A 261 -11.61 1.65 3.76
CA TYR A 261 -11.69 0.29 4.26
C TYR A 261 -13.10 -0.06 4.77
N ASN A 262 -13.65 -1.20 4.34
CA ASN A 262 -14.86 -1.76 4.96
C ASN A 262 -14.48 -2.56 6.21
N VAL A 263 -14.29 -1.82 7.29
CA VAL A 263 -14.08 -2.25 8.68
C VAL A 263 -15.13 -3.22 9.24
N GLY A 264 -16.39 -3.14 8.79
CA GLY A 264 -17.46 -3.93 9.38
C GLY A 264 -17.54 -3.69 10.89
N LYS A 265 -17.35 -4.75 11.68
CA LYS A 265 -17.17 -4.69 13.14
C LYS A 265 -15.89 -5.40 13.63
N SER A 266 -14.83 -5.47 12.82
CA SER A 266 -13.53 -5.99 13.28
C SER A 266 -12.77 -5.03 14.21
N VAL A 267 -13.30 -3.84 14.49
CA VAL A 267 -12.77 -2.88 15.48
C VAL A 267 -13.74 -2.79 16.67
N PRO A 268 -13.59 -3.62 17.73
CA PRO A 268 -14.65 -3.81 18.75
C PRO A 268 -15.00 -2.60 19.62
N CYS A 269 -14.23 -1.51 19.52
CA CYS A 269 -14.39 -0.29 20.30
C CYS A 269 -14.64 0.96 19.43
N ALA A 270 -14.87 0.81 18.12
CA ALA A 270 -15.18 1.91 17.22
C ALA A 270 -16.70 2.09 17.07
N ASP A 271 -17.27 3.05 17.81
CA ASP A 271 -18.66 3.53 17.63
C ASP A 271 -18.89 4.24 16.27
N TRP A 272 -17.84 4.43 15.48
CA TRP A 272 -17.81 5.18 14.21
C TRP A 272 -17.67 4.29 12.97
N ASP A 273 -17.47 2.99 13.15
CA ASP A 273 -17.19 2.02 12.10
C ASP A 273 -18.29 0.95 12.02
N ASP A 274 -18.92 0.82 10.86
CA ASP A 274 -19.98 -0.14 10.53
C ASP A 274 -19.66 -0.83 9.18
N TRP A 275 -20.36 -1.92 8.87
CA TRP A 275 -20.33 -2.50 7.52
C TRP A 275 -20.86 -1.50 6.49
N THR A 276 -19.99 -1.09 5.57
CA THR A 276 -20.25 0.01 4.63
C THR A 276 -19.88 -0.37 3.19
N THR A 277 -20.65 0.14 2.24
CA THR A 277 -20.48 -0.09 0.80
C THR A 277 -19.29 0.70 0.25
N PHE A 278 -18.80 0.36 -0.95
CA PHE A 278 -17.76 1.16 -1.63
C PHE A 278 -18.14 2.65 -1.68
N ASP A 279 -19.36 2.95 -2.16
CA ASP A 279 -19.83 4.34 -2.26
C ASP A 279 -20.08 4.97 -0.89
N GLY A 280 -20.30 4.18 0.17
CA GLY A 280 -20.38 4.67 1.55
C GLY A 280 -19.03 5.16 2.08
N ILE A 281 -17.93 4.51 1.68
CA ILE A 281 -16.56 4.89 2.05
C ILE A 281 -16.04 6.03 1.17
N PHE A 282 -16.01 5.80 -0.15
CA PHE A 282 -15.20 6.60 -1.05
C PHE A 282 -15.94 7.79 -1.67
N LYS A 283 -17.27 7.68 -1.88
CA LYS A 283 -18.03 8.73 -2.58
C LYS A 283 -17.92 10.11 -1.92
N PRO A 284 -17.94 10.27 -0.58
CA PRO A 284 -17.78 11.58 0.05
C PRO A 284 -16.47 12.30 -0.30
N MET A 285 -15.37 11.56 -0.47
CA MET A 285 -14.07 12.11 -0.88
C MET A 285 -13.95 12.23 -2.41
N LEU A 286 -14.54 11.31 -3.17
CA LEU A 286 -14.62 11.42 -4.64
C LEU A 286 -15.41 12.66 -5.09
N ASP A 287 -16.56 12.95 -4.45
CA ASP A 287 -17.36 14.15 -4.73
C ASP A 287 -16.55 15.43 -4.47
N ARG A 288 -15.74 15.44 -3.42
CA ARG A 288 -14.81 16.54 -3.08
C ARG A 288 -13.69 16.69 -4.11
N PHE A 289 -13.14 15.58 -4.59
CA PHE A 289 -12.13 15.56 -5.64
C PHE A 289 -12.70 16.11 -6.96
N ASP A 290 -13.92 15.72 -7.32
CA ASP A 290 -14.64 16.22 -8.51
C ASP A 290 -14.99 17.72 -8.41
N ASP A 291 -15.39 18.22 -7.23
CA ASP A 291 -15.70 19.64 -7.00
C ASP A 291 -14.44 20.54 -6.95
N HIS A 292 -13.26 19.98 -6.63
CA HIS A 292 -12.02 20.75 -6.52
C HIS A 292 -11.36 20.98 -7.90
N PRO A 293 -11.14 22.25 -8.35
CA PRO A 293 -10.89 22.60 -9.77
C PRO A 293 -9.53 22.15 -10.34
N ASN A 294 -8.69 21.51 -9.53
CA ASN A 294 -7.35 21.06 -9.87
C ASN A 294 -7.22 19.54 -9.72
N ILE A 295 -7.64 19.02 -8.56
CA ILE A 295 -7.71 17.58 -8.26
C ILE A 295 -8.57 16.85 -9.30
N SER A 296 -9.72 17.41 -9.69
CA SER A 296 -10.62 16.90 -10.74
C SER A 296 -10.01 16.72 -12.14
N LYS A 297 -8.80 17.24 -12.38
CA LYS A 297 -8.06 17.04 -13.63
C LYS A 297 -7.10 15.84 -13.60
N LYS A 298 -6.86 15.27 -12.42
CA LYS A 298 -5.90 14.18 -12.20
C LYS A 298 -6.62 12.82 -12.25
N PRO A 299 -5.97 11.75 -12.72
CA PRO A 299 -6.49 10.40 -12.58
C PRO A 299 -6.61 10.01 -11.09
N TYR A 300 -7.70 9.36 -10.73
CA TYR A 300 -7.95 8.92 -9.36
C TYR A 300 -7.43 7.49 -9.16
N ALA A 301 -6.83 7.24 -8.00
CA ALA A 301 -6.47 5.90 -7.55
C ALA A 301 -7.12 5.56 -6.21
N ILE A 302 -7.46 4.29 -6.00
CA ILE A 302 -7.74 3.75 -4.67
C ILE A 302 -6.54 2.86 -4.32
N ILE A 303 -5.66 3.28 -3.41
CA ILE A 303 -4.36 2.60 -3.20
C ILE A 303 -4.45 1.55 -2.11
N GLU A 304 -5.26 1.78 -1.09
CA GLU A 304 -5.61 0.77 -0.10
C GLU A 304 -7.13 0.60 -0.07
N ILE A 305 -7.59 -0.58 -0.51
CA ILE A 305 -8.97 -1.00 -0.33
C ILE A 305 -9.07 -2.45 0.17
N GLY A 306 -9.73 -2.62 1.30
CA GLY A 306 -9.98 -3.92 1.91
C GLY A 306 -11.39 -4.01 2.50
N SER A 307 -11.83 -5.25 2.73
CA SER A 307 -13.05 -5.52 3.49
C SER A 307 -12.73 -6.57 4.53
N SER A 308 -13.04 -6.26 5.78
CA SER A 308 -13.19 -7.26 6.84
C SER A 308 -14.18 -8.33 6.41
N SER A 309 -14.03 -9.54 6.95
CA SER A 309 -15.08 -10.55 6.93
C SER A 309 -16.00 -10.49 8.16
N VAL A 310 -15.64 -9.70 9.18
CA VAL A 310 -16.47 -9.44 10.38
C VAL A 310 -17.49 -8.36 10.03
N VAL A 311 -18.66 -8.78 9.58
CA VAL A 311 -19.73 -7.87 9.11
C VAL A 311 -20.42 -7.16 10.27
N ASP A 312 -20.93 -7.96 11.18
CA ASP A 312 -21.72 -7.61 12.35
C ASP A 312 -20.80 -7.94 13.58
N SER A 313 -21.10 -7.47 14.80
CA SER A 313 -20.16 -7.54 15.94
C SER A 313 -19.66 -8.96 16.24
N MET A 314 -18.34 -9.18 16.42
CA MET A 314 -17.77 -10.52 16.73
C MET A 314 -18.69 -11.35 17.65
N PRO A 315 -19.06 -12.58 17.27
CA PRO A 315 -20.12 -13.29 17.94
C PRO A 315 -19.53 -13.93 19.19
N ALA A 316 -19.93 -13.45 20.35
CA ALA A 316 -20.74 -14.33 21.16
C ALA A 316 -21.59 -13.53 22.15
N LYS A 317 -22.63 -14.21 22.64
CA LYS A 317 -23.04 -14.04 24.02
C LYS A 317 -21.96 -14.69 24.88
N GLU A 318 -20.88 -13.97 25.14
CA GLU A 318 -19.70 -14.46 25.85
C GLU A 318 -19.98 -14.62 27.35
N PHE A 319 -19.60 -15.76 27.91
CA PHE A 319 -19.50 -15.90 29.37
C PHE A 319 -18.03 -15.91 29.77
N ASN A 320 -17.55 -14.73 30.18
CA ASN A 320 -16.13 -14.48 30.45
C ASN A 320 -15.70 -15.07 31.79
N VAL A 321 -14.65 -15.89 31.75
CA VAL A 321 -13.92 -16.39 32.92
C VAL A 321 -12.89 -15.35 33.34
N TYR A 322 -12.10 -14.87 32.38
CA TYR A 322 -11.10 -13.81 32.57
C TYR A 322 -10.93 -13.01 31.27
N THR A 323 -10.83 -11.69 31.38
CA THR A 323 -10.50 -10.78 30.25
C THR A 323 -9.37 -9.83 30.65
N ASN A 324 -9.63 -8.93 31.60
CA ASN A 324 -8.63 -8.04 32.16
C ASN A 324 -8.77 -8.00 33.68
N LYS A 325 -7.72 -7.56 34.38
CA LYS A 325 -7.78 -7.28 35.81
C LYS A 325 -8.90 -6.30 36.14
N ASP A 326 -9.61 -6.61 37.22
CA ASP A 326 -10.76 -5.83 37.71
C ASP A 326 -11.90 -5.62 36.68
N SER A 327 -11.89 -6.36 35.55
CA SER A 327 -12.94 -6.30 34.53
C SER A 327 -14.29 -6.74 35.14
N PRO A 328 -15.35 -5.94 35.01
CA PRO A 328 -16.67 -6.26 35.57
C PRO A 328 -17.37 -7.42 34.84
N THR A 329 -16.79 -7.92 33.74
CA THR A 329 -17.30 -9.09 33.01
C THR A 329 -16.66 -10.41 33.45
N ASN A 330 -15.63 -10.40 34.30
CA ASN A 330 -15.03 -11.64 34.82
C ASN A 330 -16.00 -12.31 35.82
N ASN A 331 -16.42 -13.54 35.54
CA ASN A 331 -17.39 -14.26 36.36
C ASN A 331 -16.76 -15.30 37.32
N TYR A 332 -15.47 -15.60 37.20
CA TYR A 332 -14.79 -16.58 38.05
C TYR A 332 -13.50 -16.01 38.66
N ILE A 333 -13.13 -16.48 39.86
CA ILE A 333 -11.88 -16.09 40.54
C ILE A 333 -10.87 -17.26 40.53
N PRO A 334 -9.58 -17.02 40.25
CA PRO A 334 -8.50 -18.02 40.35
C PRO A 334 -8.23 -18.44 41.80
N SER A 335 -9.15 -19.22 42.39
CA SER A 335 -9.18 -19.57 43.82
C SER A 335 -9.08 -21.07 44.10
N GLY A 336 -9.12 -21.94 43.08
CA GLY A 336 -9.00 -23.39 43.22
C GLY A 336 -7.56 -23.88 43.00
N TRP A 337 -6.68 -23.70 43.98
CA TRP A 337 -5.24 -24.02 43.86
C TRP A 337 -4.98 -25.48 44.27
N TRP A 338 -4.51 -26.31 43.34
CA TRP A 338 -4.40 -27.77 43.48
C TRP A 338 -2.96 -28.27 43.22
N GLY A 339 -2.65 -29.47 43.74
CA GLY A 339 -1.32 -30.08 43.61
C GLY A 339 -0.26 -29.42 44.49
N ASP A 340 0.96 -29.28 43.97
CA ASP A 340 2.05 -28.49 44.54
C ASP A 340 1.77 -26.98 44.39
N TRP A 341 0.67 -26.49 44.96
CA TRP A 341 0.26 -25.07 44.87
C TRP A 341 1.34 -24.08 45.33
N GLY A 342 2.27 -24.51 46.19
CA GLY A 342 3.42 -23.71 46.63
C GLY A 342 4.48 -23.48 45.54
N ASP A 343 4.42 -24.22 44.44
CA ASP A 343 5.28 -24.06 43.26
C ASP A 343 4.70 -23.06 42.25
N ILE A 344 3.48 -22.54 42.47
CA ILE A 344 2.80 -21.61 41.56
C ILE A 344 3.00 -20.16 42.01
N THR A 345 3.41 -19.30 41.07
CA THR A 345 3.28 -17.84 41.17
C THR A 345 2.24 -17.36 40.15
N PHE A 346 1.30 -16.53 40.60
CA PHE A 346 0.20 -15.99 39.80
C PHE A 346 0.20 -14.46 39.82
N CYS A 347 -0.02 -13.84 38.65
CA CYS A 347 -0.22 -12.39 38.49
C CYS A 347 -1.28 -12.15 37.42
N ASP A 348 -2.39 -11.49 37.73
CA ASP A 348 -3.42 -11.06 36.77
C ASP A 348 -3.19 -9.64 36.22
N ASP A 349 -2.15 -8.95 36.69
CA ASP A 349 -1.79 -7.57 36.33
C ASP A 349 -0.56 -7.50 35.39
N ASP A 350 -0.30 -8.54 34.58
CA ASP A 350 0.85 -8.50 33.67
C ASP A 350 0.53 -7.64 32.43
N ARG A 351 1.23 -6.52 32.33
CA ARG A 351 1.08 -5.50 31.26
C ARG A 351 2.26 -5.49 30.29
N SER A 352 3.11 -6.52 30.31
CA SER A 352 4.30 -6.55 29.46
C SER A 352 3.94 -6.81 28.00
N ASP A 353 2.96 -7.70 27.76
CA ASP A 353 2.50 -8.14 26.44
C ASP A 353 1.13 -8.88 26.57
N PRO A 354 0.04 -8.19 26.95
CA PRO A 354 -1.31 -8.76 26.93
C PRO A 354 -1.79 -9.01 25.49
N HIS A 355 -2.69 -9.98 25.30
CA HIS A 355 -3.12 -10.43 23.96
C HIS A 355 -3.82 -9.31 23.18
N ILE A 356 -4.75 -8.58 23.82
CA ILE A 356 -5.40 -7.43 23.21
C ILE A 356 -4.48 -6.20 23.35
N GLY A 357 -3.58 -6.03 22.38
CA GLY A 357 -2.60 -4.94 22.35
C GLY A 357 -3.15 -3.55 21.93
N ILE A 358 -3.10 -2.58 22.86
CA ILE A 358 -2.94 -1.14 22.60
C ILE A 358 -4.18 -0.31 22.17
N ALA A 359 -5.23 -0.88 21.55
CA ALA A 359 -6.36 -0.06 21.04
C ALA A 359 -7.20 0.69 22.11
N CYS A 360 -7.24 0.19 23.35
CA CYS A 360 -7.86 0.86 24.52
C CYS A 360 -6.99 0.60 25.76
N GLY A 361 -6.78 1.61 26.60
CA GLY A 361 -5.75 1.58 27.64
C GLY A 361 -6.05 0.68 28.87
N ASN A 362 -4.98 0.34 29.60
CA ASN A 362 -4.95 -0.46 30.85
C ASN A 362 -5.20 -1.98 30.73
N ASN A 363 -4.98 -2.59 29.56
CA ASN A 363 -5.11 -4.04 29.41
C ASN A 363 -4.06 -4.84 30.22
N THR A 364 -4.44 -6.03 30.71
CA THR A 364 -3.62 -6.92 31.53
C THR A 364 -3.86 -8.38 31.17
N SER A 365 -2.82 -9.22 31.28
CA SER A 365 -2.90 -10.67 31.09
C SER A 365 -2.58 -11.41 32.39
N VAL A 366 -2.96 -12.68 32.44
CA VAL A 366 -2.54 -13.61 33.50
C VAL A 366 -1.16 -14.15 33.18
N LYS A 367 -0.17 -13.88 34.03
CA LYS A 367 1.13 -14.53 34.05
C LYS A 367 1.16 -15.61 35.14
N LEU A 368 1.56 -16.81 34.75
CA LEU A 368 1.70 -17.99 35.59
C LEU A 368 3.13 -18.52 35.53
N THR A 369 3.74 -18.81 36.68
CA THR A 369 5.01 -19.52 36.76
C THR A 369 4.85 -20.76 37.64
N TYR A 370 5.35 -21.90 37.18
CA TYR A 370 5.48 -23.14 37.94
C TYR A 370 6.97 -23.44 38.15
N SER A 371 7.40 -23.71 39.38
CA SER A 371 8.83 -23.93 39.72
C SER A 371 9.32 -25.36 39.53
N ALA A 372 8.43 -26.36 39.52
CA ALA A 372 8.75 -27.78 39.50
C ALA A 372 9.61 -28.31 40.68
N GLU A 373 9.57 -27.63 41.85
CA GLU A 373 10.28 -28.07 43.07
C GLU A 373 9.59 -29.27 43.76
N CYS A 374 8.38 -29.63 43.35
CA CYS A 374 7.53 -30.66 43.96
C CYS A 374 7.27 -30.40 45.45
N SER A 375 6.98 -29.15 45.84
CA SER A 375 6.98 -28.72 47.25
C SER A 375 5.93 -29.42 48.16
N GLN A 376 4.96 -30.14 47.60
CA GLN A 376 3.97 -30.96 48.32
C GLN A 376 4.05 -32.46 47.93
N GLU A 377 5.18 -32.90 47.36
CA GLU A 377 5.51 -34.29 47.00
C GLU A 377 4.60 -34.93 45.92
N VAL A 378 3.87 -34.15 45.11
CA VAL A 378 3.03 -34.70 44.01
C VAL A 378 3.57 -34.47 42.59
N CYS A 379 4.52 -33.55 42.42
CA CYS A 379 5.18 -33.17 41.17
C CYS A 379 4.24 -32.67 40.04
N TRP A 380 3.14 -32.05 40.41
CA TRP A 380 2.24 -31.30 39.52
C TRP A 380 1.45 -30.26 40.30
N ALA A 381 1.09 -29.16 39.65
CA ALA A 381 0.30 -28.09 40.25
C ALA A 381 -0.67 -27.47 39.24
N GLY A 382 -1.73 -26.83 39.72
CA GLY A 382 -2.70 -26.16 38.84
C GLY A 382 -3.61 -25.16 39.56
N ILE A 383 -4.26 -24.32 38.78
CA ILE A 383 -5.27 -23.35 39.25
C ILE A 383 -6.58 -23.57 38.49
N CYS A 384 -7.66 -23.71 39.24
CA CYS A 384 -9.03 -23.59 38.79
C CYS A 384 -9.57 -22.17 39.06
N TRP A 385 -10.20 -21.58 38.05
CA TRP A 385 -11.04 -20.39 38.16
C TRP A 385 -12.43 -20.83 38.62
N GLN A 386 -12.72 -20.60 39.89
CA GLN A 386 -13.96 -20.99 40.57
C GLN A 386 -14.51 -19.80 41.40
N GLU A 387 -15.79 -19.51 41.22
CA GLU A 387 -16.63 -18.78 42.17
C GLU A 387 -18.09 -18.88 41.69
N GLY A 388 -18.96 -19.58 42.42
CA GLY A 388 -20.36 -19.78 42.00
C GLY A 388 -20.53 -20.88 40.95
N GLY A 389 -21.78 -21.32 40.76
CA GLY A 389 -22.16 -22.43 39.91
C GLY A 389 -23.08 -21.97 38.79
N TYR A 390 -22.53 -21.77 37.60
CA TYR A 390 -23.22 -21.11 36.49
C TYR A 390 -23.88 -22.10 35.53
N ASP A 391 -24.99 -21.68 34.95
CA ASP A 391 -25.70 -22.44 33.92
C ASP A 391 -25.18 -22.04 32.54
N LEU A 392 -24.32 -22.88 31.97
CA LEU A 392 -23.64 -22.70 30.70
C LEU A 392 -24.11 -23.74 29.66
N ARG A 393 -25.32 -24.28 29.81
CA ARG A 393 -25.91 -25.32 28.92
C ARG A 393 -26.01 -24.95 27.45
N ASP A 394 -25.97 -23.65 27.15
CA ASP A 394 -26.01 -23.14 25.79
C ASP A 394 -24.60 -22.99 25.18
N ALA A 395 -23.52 -23.19 25.94
CA ALA A 395 -22.15 -23.09 25.42
C ALA A 395 -21.76 -24.30 24.57
N ASP A 396 -21.24 -24.04 23.37
CA ASP A 396 -20.74 -25.08 22.46
C ASP A 396 -19.24 -25.33 22.66
N ASN A 397 -18.50 -24.30 23.06
CA ASN A 397 -17.06 -24.39 23.27
C ASN A 397 -16.56 -23.38 24.32
N LEU A 398 -15.34 -23.60 24.79
CA LEU A 398 -14.57 -22.68 25.63
C LEU A 398 -13.32 -22.27 24.85
N THR A 399 -13.06 -20.97 24.75
CA THR A 399 -11.87 -20.43 24.07
C THR A 399 -11.04 -19.58 25.02
N PHE A 400 -9.76 -19.47 24.69
CA PHE A 400 -8.79 -18.67 25.43
C PHE A 400 -7.56 -18.45 24.56
N TRP A 401 -6.75 -17.46 24.93
CA TRP A 401 -5.44 -17.25 24.35
C TRP A 401 -4.36 -17.67 25.33
N ALA A 402 -3.30 -18.30 24.82
CA ALA A 402 -2.15 -18.70 25.63
C ALA A 402 -0.83 -18.53 24.87
N ARG A 403 0.25 -18.28 25.62
CA ARG A 403 1.63 -18.42 25.14
C ARG A 403 2.60 -18.79 26.25
N GLY A 404 3.75 -19.35 25.87
CA GLY A 404 4.91 -19.49 26.72
C GLY A 404 5.70 -18.18 26.87
N GLU A 405 6.63 -18.17 27.82
CA GLU A 405 7.67 -17.14 27.93
C GLU A 405 8.77 -17.38 26.88
N SER A 406 9.17 -18.64 26.69
CA SER A 406 10.25 -19.06 25.77
C SER A 406 9.73 -19.87 24.57
N GLY A 407 8.57 -20.50 24.69
CA GLY A 407 8.06 -21.47 23.72
C GLY A 407 8.64 -22.87 23.99
N GLY A 408 7.79 -23.89 23.90
CA GLY A 408 8.13 -25.26 24.29
C GLY A 408 7.61 -25.68 25.66
N GLU A 409 6.99 -24.78 26.43
CA GLU A 409 6.31 -25.09 27.70
C GLU A 409 5.13 -26.05 27.45
N VAL A 410 4.97 -27.05 28.33
CA VAL A 410 4.04 -28.17 28.12
C VAL A 410 3.00 -28.23 29.24
N VAL A 411 1.76 -27.86 28.95
CA VAL A 411 0.68 -27.63 29.93
C VAL A 411 -0.63 -28.31 29.51
N GLU A 412 -1.59 -28.40 30.41
CA GLU A 412 -2.95 -28.85 30.12
C GLU A 412 -3.98 -27.79 30.53
N PHE A 413 -5.03 -27.65 29.72
CA PHE A 413 -6.18 -26.79 30.00
C PHE A 413 -7.49 -27.57 29.94
N THR A 414 -8.41 -27.29 30.85
CA THR A 414 -9.76 -27.86 30.82
C THR A 414 -10.84 -26.81 30.96
N ALA A 415 -12.03 -27.14 30.46
CA ALA A 415 -13.30 -26.51 30.83
C ALA A 415 -13.67 -26.89 32.27
N GLY A 416 -12.81 -26.49 33.20
CA GLY A 416 -12.79 -26.83 34.62
C GLY A 416 -13.48 -28.14 34.97
N ASP A 417 -14.64 -28.07 35.63
CA ASP A 417 -15.40 -29.23 36.12
C ASP A 417 -16.37 -29.86 35.11
N VAL A 418 -16.54 -29.24 33.93
CA VAL A 418 -17.17 -29.87 32.75
C VAL A 418 -16.29 -31.00 32.21
N GLY A 419 -14.98 -30.94 32.46
CA GLY A 419 -14.03 -32.03 32.20
C GLY A 419 -13.74 -32.29 30.72
N ALA A 420 -14.01 -31.32 29.84
CA ALA A 420 -13.46 -31.29 28.48
C ALA A 420 -12.06 -30.67 28.54
N SER A 421 -11.09 -31.20 27.80
CA SER A 421 -9.67 -30.85 27.92
C SER A 421 -9.03 -30.65 26.54
N THR A 422 -8.04 -29.77 26.44
CA THR A 422 -7.12 -29.73 25.29
C THR A 422 -6.24 -30.98 25.20
N GLY A 423 -6.18 -31.76 26.28
CA GLY A 423 -5.06 -32.63 26.58
C GLY A 423 -3.79 -31.81 26.83
N THR A 424 -2.65 -32.49 26.82
CA THR A 424 -1.35 -31.82 26.94
C THR A 424 -0.99 -31.08 25.65
N VAL A 425 -0.76 -29.78 25.74
CA VAL A 425 -0.36 -28.89 24.63
C VAL A 425 1.04 -28.32 24.85
N THR A 426 1.78 -28.13 23.76
CA THR A 426 3.07 -27.40 23.77
C THR A 426 2.82 -25.99 23.27
N LEU A 427 3.12 -24.98 24.09
CA LEU A 427 2.89 -23.57 23.76
C LEU A 427 3.99 -23.01 22.85
N THR A 428 3.64 -22.05 22.00
CA THR A 428 4.59 -21.15 21.34
C THR A 428 4.89 -19.93 22.22
N ASN A 429 5.99 -19.21 21.92
CA ASN A 429 6.28 -17.91 22.55
C ASN A 429 5.48 -16.73 21.96
N ILE A 430 4.62 -16.99 20.97
CA ILE A 430 3.62 -16.05 20.44
C ILE A 430 2.23 -16.48 20.92
N TRP A 431 1.33 -15.51 21.09
CA TRP A 431 -0.07 -15.73 21.45
C TRP A 431 -0.78 -16.63 20.41
N GLN A 432 -1.44 -17.68 20.89
CA GLN A 432 -2.28 -18.57 20.08
C GLN A 432 -3.64 -18.77 20.74
N ARG A 433 -4.69 -18.83 19.91
CA ARG A 433 -6.04 -19.18 20.36
C ARG A 433 -6.17 -20.68 20.49
N TYR A 434 -6.70 -21.12 21.63
CA TYR A 434 -7.06 -22.50 21.90
C TYR A 434 -8.58 -22.61 22.03
N VAL A 435 -9.12 -23.77 21.66
CA VAL A 435 -10.55 -24.07 21.68
C VAL A 435 -10.74 -25.46 22.30
N ILE A 436 -11.68 -25.56 23.24
CA ILE A 436 -12.20 -26.81 23.80
C ILE A 436 -13.65 -26.91 23.35
N ASP A 437 -13.89 -27.69 22.29
CA ASP A 437 -15.16 -27.82 21.56
C ASP A 437 -15.98 -29.08 21.94
N ASP A 438 -15.39 -30.01 22.68
CA ASP A 438 -16.08 -31.20 23.22
C ASP A 438 -16.98 -30.88 24.44
N LEU A 439 -17.76 -29.80 24.40
CA LEU A 439 -18.77 -29.51 25.44
C LEU A 439 -20.11 -30.23 25.18
N THR A 440 -20.34 -30.67 23.94
CA THR A 440 -21.59 -31.29 23.49
C THR A 440 -21.98 -32.51 24.34
N GLY A 441 -23.16 -32.46 24.97
CA GLY A 441 -23.72 -33.57 25.74
C GLY A 441 -23.17 -33.72 27.16
N ARG A 442 -22.35 -32.78 27.63
CA ARG A 442 -21.90 -32.69 29.02
C ARG A 442 -22.94 -31.94 29.88
N ASP A 443 -22.81 -32.04 31.20
CA ASP A 443 -23.67 -31.30 32.12
C ASP A 443 -23.05 -29.94 32.45
N LEU A 444 -23.48 -28.90 31.73
CA LEU A 444 -23.10 -27.51 32.00
C LEU A 444 -24.17 -26.76 32.81
N SER A 445 -25.12 -27.45 33.47
CA SER A 445 -26.19 -26.78 34.23
C SER A 445 -25.73 -26.09 35.52
N ASN A 446 -24.52 -26.38 35.97
CA ASN A 446 -23.94 -25.90 37.22
C ASN A 446 -22.41 -26.05 37.19
N VAL A 447 -21.75 -25.22 36.39
CA VAL A 447 -20.28 -25.19 36.24
C VAL A 447 -19.70 -24.37 37.39
N VAL A 448 -18.94 -25.02 38.29
CA VAL A 448 -18.33 -24.36 39.46
C VAL A 448 -16.87 -23.97 39.18
N CYS A 449 -16.21 -24.71 38.32
CA CYS A 449 -14.88 -24.41 37.82
C CYS A 449 -15.01 -24.06 36.34
N GLY A 450 -14.91 -22.77 35.99
CA GLY A 450 -15.05 -22.30 34.61
C GLY A 450 -13.86 -22.68 33.73
N PHE A 451 -12.66 -22.65 34.29
CA PHE A 451 -11.42 -22.92 33.57
C PHE A 451 -10.40 -23.53 34.53
N TYR A 452 -9.57 -24.44 34.04
CA TYR A 452 -8.44 -24.97 34.79
C TYR A 452 -7.19 -24.99 33.93
N TRP A 453 -6.05 -24.65 34.54
CA TRP A 453 -4.71 -24.86 34.01
C TRP A 453 -3.92 -25.78 34.94
N GLY A 454 -3.12 -26.68 34.36
CA GLY A 454 -2.17 -27.52 35.09
C GLY A 454 -0.81 -27.65 34.40
N ALA A 455 0.24 -27.81 35.22
CA ALA A 455 1.60 -28.12 34.81
C ALA A 455 2.23 -29.20 35.72
N SER A 456 3.26 -29.89 35.23
CA SER A 456 3.96 -30.96 35.96
C SER A 456 5.46 -30.95 35.70
N GLU A 457 6.24 -31.43 36.69
CA GLU A 457 7.70 -31.55 36.60
C GLU A 457 8.10 -32.45 35.42
N ALA A 458 7.42 -33.59 35.24
CA ALA A 458 7.71 -34.53 34.17
C ALA A 458 7.62 -33.92 32.75
N ASN A 459 6.81 -32.88 32.59
CA ASN A 459 6.64 -32.13 31.34
C ASN A 459 7.50 -30.84 31.31
N ASN A 460 7.80 -30.25 32.47
CA ASN A 460 8.57 -29.01 32.62
C ASN A 460 9.60 -29.14 33.76
N PRO A 461 10.69 -29.91 33.59
CA PRO A 461 11.58 -30.31 34.68
C PRO A 461 12.51 -29.19 35.20
N GLY A 462 12.45 -28.00 34.58
CA GLY A 462 13.08 -26.77 35.07
C GLY A 462 12.07 -25.69 35.45
N GLY A 463 10.80 -26.07 35.65
CA GLY A 463 9.69 -25.14 35.71
C GLY A 463 9.28 -24.60 34.33
N CYS A 464 8.25 -23.76 34.32
CA CYS A 464 7.77 -23.06 33.12
C CYS A 464 7.11 -21.73 33.50
N THR A 465 7.06 -20.79 32.57
CA THR A 465 6.24 -19.58 32.68
C THR A 465 5.36 -19.47 31.45
N ILE A 466 4.06 -19.24 31.67
CA ILE A 466 3.06 -19.06 30.62
C ILE A 466 2.24 -17.80 30.86
N TYR A 467 1.54 -17.38 29.82
CA TYR A 467 0.62 -16.26 29.82
C TYR A 467 -0.73 -16.73 29.29
N LEU A 468 -1.82 -16.21 29.87
CA LEU A 468 -3.21 -16.49 29.50
C LEU A 468 -3.99 -15.20 29.38
N ASP A 469 -4.93 -15.17 28.43
CA ASP A 469 -5.80 -14.02 28.19
C ASP A 469 -7.15 -14.47 27.60
N ASP A 470 -8.16 -13.59 27.66
CA ASP A 470 -9.45 -13.73 26.97
C ASP A 470 -10.13 -15.11 27.11
N ILE A 471 -10.24 -15.62 28.34
CA ILE A 471 -10.82 -16.93 28.66
C ILE A 471 -12.35 -16.82 28.74
N ARG A 472 -13.08 -17.51 27.84
CA ARG A 472 -14.54 -17.37 27.71
C ARG A 472 -15.26 -18.59 27.14
N TYR A 473 -16.49 -18.83 27.60
CA TYR A 473 -17.40 -19.77 26.93
C TYR A 473 -18.14 -19.06 25.78
N GLU A 474 -18.18 -19.71 24.62
CA GLU A 474 -18.83 -19.22 23.40
C GLU A 474 -19.99 -20.15 22.99
N SER A 475 -20.94 -19.62 22.23
CA SER A 475 -22.13 -20.34 21.77
C SER A 475 -22.53 -19.91 20.37
N SER A 476 -22.77 -20.88 19.50
CA SER A 476 -23.27 -20.70 18.13
C SER A 476 -24.78 -20.47 18.05
N ALA A 477 -25.53 -20.92 19.05
CA ALA A 477 -26.99 -20.72 19.17
C ALA A 477 -27.37 -19.58 20.15
N GLY A 478 -26.49 -19.29 21.10
CA GLY A 478 -26.51 -18.13 21.99
C GLY A 478 -27.26 -18.31 23.32
N MET A 479 -26.58 -18.02 24.43
CA MET A 479 -27.06 -18.20 25.82
C MET A 479 -28.33 -17.41 26.23
N GLU A 480 -29.16 -17.94 27.12
CA GLU A 480 -30.31 -17.21 27.69
C GLU A 480 -29.86 -16.14 28.71
N GLY A 481 -30.31 -14.89 28.56
CA GLY A 481 -30.05 -13.79 29.51
C GLY A 481 -28.94 -12.79 29.15
N VAL A 482 -28.23 -13.00 28.03
CA VAL A 482 -27.18 -12.10 27.51
C VAL A 482 -27.63 -11.44 26.20
N CYS A 483 -27.41 -10.13 26.06
CA CYS A 483 -27.71 -9.33 24.85
C CYS A 483 -26.48 -9.19 23.94
N VAL A 484 -26.64 -8.66 22.72
CA VAL A 484 -26.41 -9.36 21.44
C VAL A 484 -25.29 -8.59 20.67
N GLU A 485 -24.59 -9.11 19.66
CA GLU A 485 -25.05 -9.38 18.27
C GLU A 485 -24.20 -10.47 17.56
N GLU A 486 -24.55 -10.85 16.31
CA GLU A 486 -23.85 -11.85 15.48
C GLU A 486 -22.58 -11.27 14.83
N GLY A 487 -21.57 -12.09 14.50
CA GLY A 487 -20.34 -11.62 13.82
C GLY A 487 -19.43 -12.69 13.23
N VAL A 488 -19.95 -13.86 12.87
CA VAL A 488 -19.13 -14.92 12.25
C VAL A 488 -18.53 -14.37 10.96
N SER A 489 -17.25 -14.64 10.71
CA SER A 489 -16.56 -14.29 9.45
C SER A 489 -17.44 -14.68 8.26
N ASN A 490 -17.97 -13.68 7.57
CA ASN A 490 -18.99 -13.82 6.55
C ASN A 490 -18.38 -13.54 5.17
N ASN A 491 -17.58 -14.50 4.73
CA ASN A 491 -16.92 -14.48 3.42
C ASN A 491 -17.93 -14.39 2.25
N THR A 492 -19.21 -14.73 2.47
CA THR A 492 -20.27 -14.49 1.49
C THR A 492 -20.60 -13.01 1.34
N LYS A 493 -20.76 -12.26 2.45
CA LYS A 493 -20.98 -10.80 2.39
C LYS A 493 -19.73 -10.08 1.89
N LYS A 494 -18.52 -10.48 2.32
CA LYS A 494 -17.24 -9.96 1.78
C LYS A 494 -17.09 -10.20 0.27
N GLY A 495 -17.36 -11.42 -0.20
CA GLY A 495 -17.39 -11.73 -1.64
C GLY A 495 -18.53 -11.03 -2.42
N GLY A 496 -19.62 -10.65 -1.74
CA GLY A 496 -20.65 -9.76 -2.28
C GLY A 496 -20.17 -8.32 -2.44
N TRP A 497 -19.54 -7.79 -1.38
CA TRP A 497 -18.95 -6.45 -1.36
C TRP A 497 -17.84 -6.28 -2.40
N VAL A 498 -16.97 -7.27 -2.58
CA VAL A 498 -15.94 -7.22 -3.63
C VAL A 498 -16.58 -7.08 -5.03
N LYS A 499 -17.69 -7.78 -5.29
CA LYS A 499 -18.44 -7.65 -6.56
C LYS A 499 -19.10 -6.28 -6.69
N GLU A 500 -19.70 -5.78 -5.62
CA GLU A 500 -20.28 -4.44 -5.56
C GLU A 500 -19.23 -3.36 -5.85
N THR A 501 -18.07 -3.43 -5.20
CA THR A 501 -16.90 -2.57 -5.45
C THR A 501 -16.53 -2.55 -6.94
N TYR A 502 -16.42 -3.71 -7.59
CA TYR A 502 -16.16 -3.77 -9.05
C TYR A 502 -17.26 -3.11 -9.90
N ASP A 503 -18.51 -3.08 -9.45
CA ASP A 503 -19.62 -2.40 -10.15
C ASP A 503 -19.66 -0.89 -9.84
N SER A 504 -19.38 -0.45 -8.62
CA SER A 504 -19.24 0.96 -8.27
C SER A 504 -18.05 1.62 -8.98
N ILE A 505 -16.89 0.97 -9.06
CA ILE A 505 -15.72 1.49 -9.79
C ILE A 505 -16.06 1.78 -11.27
N LYS A 506 -16.88 0.95 -11.93
CA LYS A 506 -17.33 1.19 -13.32
C LYS A 506 -18.20 2.44 -13.47
N ASN A 507 -18.85 2.89 -12.40
CA ASN A 507 -19.67 4.11 -12.39
C ASN A 507 -18.84 5.38 -12.09
N HIS A 508 -17.57 5.23 -11.68
CA HIS A 508 -16.64 6.33 -11.40
C HIS A 508 -15.52 6.37 -12.44
N PRO A 509 -15.74 6.97 -13.64
CA PRO A 509 -14.81 6.87 -14.77
C PRO A 509 -13.44 7.53 -14.54
N ASN A 510 -13.34 8.38 -13.52
CA ASN A 510 -12.10 9.01 -13.06
C ASN A 510 -11.21 8.06 -12.24
N ILE A 511 -11.73 6.92 -11.74
CA ILE A 511 -10.95 5.88 -11.05
C ILE A 511 -10.19 5.04 -12.07
N LYS A 512 -8.88 5.30 -12.14
CA LYS A 512 -7.95 4.73 -13.11
C LYS A 512 -7.02 3.67 -12.50
N MET A 513 -6.94 3.57 -11.19
CA MET A 513 -6.19 2.52 -10.48
C MET A 513 -6.95 2.08 -9.21
N VAL A 514 -6.96 0.78 -8.90
CA VAL A 514 -7.50 0.22 -7.66
C VAL A 514 -6.60 -0.91 -7.17
N CYS A 515 -6.07 -0.78 -5.96
CA CYS A 515 -5.13 -1.69 -5.34
C CYS A 515 -5.74 -2.35 -4.09
N TYR A 516 -6.05 -3.65 -4.16
CA TYR A 516 -6.63 -4.37 -3.03
C TYR A 516 -5.59 -4.62 -1.93
N PHE A 517 -5.94 -4.36 -0.68
CA PHE A 517 -5.04 -4.52 0.46
C PHE A 517 -4.94 -5.99 0.89
N ASN A 518 -4.16 -6.80 0.17
CA ASN A 518 -4.06 -8.24 0.40
C ASN A 518 -2.99 -8.62 1.43
N VAL A 519 -3.09 -8.04 2.64
CA VAL A 519 -2.17 -8.30 3.76
C VAL A 519 -2.93 -8.97 4.90
N ASP A 520 -2.43 -10.13 5.31
CA ASP A 520 -2.86 -10.84 6.51
C ASP A 520 -2.17 -10.23 7.75
N LYS A 521 -2.87 -9.34 8.45
CA LYS A 521 -2.39 -8.74 9.71
C LYS A 521 -2.39 -9.74 10.88
N GLY A 522 -2.96 -10.94 10.72
CA GLY A 522 -3.07 -11.95 11.78
C GLY A 522 -1.74 -12.54 12.27
N GLY A 523 -0.62 -12.25 11.58
CA GLY A 523 0.73 -12.70 11.95
C GLY A 523 1.62 -11.67 12.66
N THR A 524 1.22 -10.39 12.74
CA THR A 524 2.06 -9.34 13.35
C THR A 524 1.76 -9.16 14.85
N LYS A 525 2.79 -8.98 15.68
CA LYS A 525 2.69 -8.81 17.15
C LYS A 525 2.02 -7.49 17.62
N TYR A 526 1.26 -6.84 16.75
CA TYR A 526 0.62 -5.56 16.97
C TYR A 526 -0.78 -5.59 16.31
N LEU A 527 -1.80 -5.13 17.05
CA LEU A 527 -3.20 -4.93 16.63
C LEU A 527 -4.03 -6.23 16.48
N THR A 528 -4.67 -6.72 17.55
CA THR A 528 -6.10 -6.44 17.89
C THR A 528 -7.09 -6.47 16.72
N GLY A 529 -7.90 -7.53 16.64
CA GLY A 529 -9.22 -7.55 15.97
C GLY A 529 -9.24 -7.55 14.43
N GLU A 530 -8.25 -6.95 13.78
CA GLU A 530 -8.19 -6.71 12.33
C GLU A 530 -7.74 -7.92 11.48
N SER A 531 -8.23 -9.14 11.76
CA SER A 531 -7.56 -10.36 11.28
C SER A 531 -7.91 -10.83 9.86
N ASP A 532 -8.59 -10.05 9.02
CA ASP A 532 -8.86 -10.44 7.61
C ASP A 532 -9.22 -9.25 6.69
N TRP A 533 -8.26 -8.34 6.49
CA TRP A 533 -8.31 -7.34 5.41
C TRP A 533 -8.06 -7.94 4.02
N ALA A 534 -7.29 -9.02 4.01
CA ALA A 534 -6.84 -9.66 2.79
C ALA A 534 -8.03 -10.15 1.95
N VAL A 535 -7.93 -10.06 0.64
CA VAL A 535 -8.93 -10.71 -0.23
C VAL A 535 -8.79 -12.25 -0.11
N PHE A 536 -7.62 -12.74 0.34
CA PHE A 536 -7.30 -14.14 0.66
C PHE A 536 -6.50 -14.25 1.95
N THR A 537 -6.96 -15.08 2.89
CA THR A 537 -6.13 -15.50 4.03
C THR A 537 -5.00 -16.43 3.57
N THR A 538 -3.84 -16.34 4.22
CA THR A 538 -2.60 -17.01 3.77
C THR A 538 -2.62 -18.53 4.07
N PRO A 539 -1.58 -19.28 3.66
CA PRO A 539 -1.58 -20.21 2.53
C PRO A 539 -2.30 -21.55 2.81
N ARG A 540 -3.56 -21.53 3.29
CA ARG A 540 -4.25 -22.77 3.67
C ARG A 540 -5.78 -22.75 3.80
N ASP A 541 -6.51 -21.84 3.15
CA ASP A 541 -8.00 -21.89 3.13
C ASP A 541 -8.58 -23.02 2.25
N ASN A 542 -8.10 -24.23 2.49
CA ASN A 542 -8.67 -25.49 2.02
C ASN A 542 -8.42 -26.63 3.01
N ARG A 543 -8.52 -26.33 4.31
CA ARG A 543 -8.61 -27.38 5.33
C ARG A 543 -9.76 -27.19 6.32
N ASN A 544 -10.02 -25.98 6.85
CA ASN A 544 -10.69 -25.89 8.16
C ASN A 544 -11.91 -24.98 8.35
N ASN A 545 -12.43 -24.16 7.41
CA ASN A 545 -13.79 -23.60 7.58
C ASN A 545 -14.51 -22.99 6.35
N ILE A 546 -14.87 -23.81 5.36
CA ILE A 546 -16.10 -23.60 4.57
C ILE A 546 -16.88 -24.92 4.57
N ASP A 547 -18.15 -24.88 4.98
CA ASP A 547 -19.09 -26.02 5.02
C ASP A 547 -19.60 -26.45 3.62
N ASP A 548 -18.77 -26.32 2.58
CA ASP A 548 -18.97 -26.99 1.29
C ASP A 548 -17.65 -27.62 0.82
N CYS A 549 -17.79 -28.81 0.25
CA CYS A 549 -16.72 -29.76 0.11
C CYS A 549 -15.85 -29.50 -1.14
N SER A 550 -14.57 -29.86 -1.03
CA SER A 550 -13.61 -30.04 -2.13
C SER A 550 -13.25 -28.79 -2.94
N PHE A 551 -12.05 -28.27 -2.69
CA PHE A 551 -11.24 -27.71 -3.76
C PHE A 551 -10.84 -28.81 -4.73
N ASP A 552 -11.67 -28.95 -5.75
CA ASP A 552 -11.30 -29.60 -6.99
C ASP A 552 -10.60 -28.53 -7.86
N PRO A 553 -9.29 -28.66 -8.15
CA PRO A 553 -8.58 -27.72 -9.03
C PRO A 553 -9.13 -27.67 -10.46
N ASN A 554 -10.10 -28.54 -10.81
CA ASN A 554 -10.82 -28.52 -12.08
C ASN A 554 -12.16 -27.75 -12.02
N LYS A 555 -12.66 -27.34 -10.84
CA LYS A 555 -13.87 -26.50 -10.69
C LYS A 555 -13.56 -25.02 -10.98
N ARG A 556 -13.30 -24.71 -12.25
CA ARG A 556 -13.44 -23.32 -12.75
C ARG A 556 -14.88 -22.86 -12.53
N ILE A 557 -15.07 -21.58 -12.17
CA ILE A 557 -16.41 -20.97 -12.06
C ILE A 557 -17.13 -21.12 -13.42
N PRO A 558 -18.24 -21.89 -13.52
CA PRO A 558 -18.88 -22.14 -14.80
C PRO A 558 -19.46 -20.84 -15.38
N GLY A 559 -18.89 -20.36 -16.48
CA GLY A 559 -19.31 -19.13 -17.14
C GLY A 559 -18.25 -18.02 -17.17
N TYR A 560 -17.12 -18.16 -16.49
CA TYR A 560 -15.93 -17.37 -16.82
C TYR A 560 -15.32 -17.95 -18.10
N PRO A 561 -15.27 -17.21 -19.23
CA PRO A 561 -14.61 -17.70 -20.42
C PRO A 561 -13.13 -17.98 -20.11
N GLU A 562 -12.51 -18.85 -20.91
CA GLU A 562 -11.06 -19.02 -20.88
C GLU A 562 -10.41 -17.64 -20.92
N ALA A 563 -9.62 -17.29 -19.90
CA ALA A 563 -8.79 -16.09 -19.94
C ALA A 563 -7.83 -16.31 -21.11
N ILE A 564 -8.14 -15.63 -22.22
CA ILE A 564 -7.43 -15.74 -23.49
C ILE A 564 -5.96 -15.37 -23.20
N GLY A 565 -5.03 -16.12 -23.80
CA GLY A 565 -3.60 -15.92 -23.61
C GLY A 565 -3.16 -14.56 -24.12
N ASP A 566 -3.17 -13.57 -23.23
CA ASP A 566 -2.55 -12.27 -23.39
C ASP A 566 -1.31 -12.21 -22.49
N ASP A 567 -0.15 -12.26 -23.14
CA ASP A 567 1.16 -12.28 -22.50
C ASP A 567 1.47 -10.92 -21.84
N HIS A 568 1.70 -10.95 -20.51
CA HIS A 568 2.30 -9.88 -19.69
C HIS A 568 1.63 -8.48 -19.69
N TYR A 569 0.67 -8.28 -18.78
CA TYR A 569 0.07 -6.97 -18.47
C TYR A 569 0.92 -6.10 -17.51
N LEU A 570 2.17 -5.84 -17.88
CA LEU A 570 3.00 -4.81 -17.24
C LEU A 570 2.40 -3.43 -17.57
N TYR A 571 2.03 -2.64 -16.56
CA TYR A 571 1.65 -1.24 -16.80
C TYR A 571 2.91 -0.39 -16.95
N ARG A 572 3.15 0.07 -18.17
CA ARG A 572 4.08 1.17 -18.42
C ARG A 572 3.29 2.43 -18.67
N PHE A 573 3.51 3.49 -17.90
CA PHE A 573 3.01 4.79 -18.30
C PHE A 573 3.69 5.22 -19.60
N PRO A 574 3.02 6.04 -20.45
CA PRO A 574 3.60 6.48 -21.71
C PRO A 574 4.90 7.22 -21.44
N VAL A 575 6.01 6.60 -21.85
CA VAL A 575 7.29 7.31 -22.02
C VAL A 575 7.04 8.33 -23.13
N HIS A 576 6.94 9.61 -22.75
CA HIS A 576 7.02 10.74 -23.65
C HIS A 576 8.43 10.80 -24.19
N ALA A 577 8.72 9.90 -25.13
CA ALA A 577 9.91 9.98 -25.96
C ALA A 577 9.93 11.38 -26.56
N ALA A 578 10.79 12.24 -25.99
CA ALA A 578 10.86 13.65 -26.32
C ALA A 578 10.93 13.78 -27.84
N PRO A 579 10.25 14.78 -28.44
CA PRO A 579 10.20 14.93 -29.87
C PRO A 579 11.56 14.72 -30.53
N LYS A 580 11.63 14.02 -31.66
CA LYS A 580 12.89 13.99 -32.42
C LYS A 580 13.10 15.40 -32.99
N GLY A 581 13.95 16.19 -32.35
CA GLY A 581 14.11 17.63 -32.57
C GLY A 581 13.60 18.51 -31.42
N ASP A 582 13.05 17.91 -30.36
CA ASP A 582 12.84 18.39 -28.99
C ASP A 582 14.16 18.72 -28.27
N LEU A 583 14.67 19.95 -28.36
CA LEU A 583 15.99 20.30 -27.80
C LEU A 583 15.92 21.19 -26.57
N ASN A 584 14.72 21.47 -26.06
CA ASN A 584 14.49 22.30 -24.88
C ASN A 584 13.69 21.59 -23.77
N GLY A 585 13.02 20.48 -24.08
CA GLY A 585 12.30 19.61 -23.14
C GLY A 585 10.90 20.12 -22.82
N ASP A 586 10.21 20.74 -23.78
CA ASP A 586 8.83 21.26 -23.62
C ASP A 586 7.76 20.51 -24.43
N ASP A 587 8.12 19.32 -24.94
CA ASP A 587 7.32 18.38 -25.74
C ASP A 587 6.82 18.97 -27.08
N GLN A 588 7.52 19.98 -27.61
CA GLN A 588 7.13 20.72 -28.81
C GLN A 588 8.29 20.96 -29.78
N ILE A 589 8.11 20.61 -31.06
CA ILE A 589 9.06 20.97 -32.12
C ILE A 589 8.86 22.43 -32.52
N THR A 590 9.74 23.33 -32.07
CA THR A 590 9.61 24.76 -32.33
C THR A 590 10.81 25.38 -33.08
N PRO A 591 10.70 26.64 -33.53
CA PRO A 591 11.86 27.38 -34.02
C PRO A 591 12.92 27.69 -32.95
N ALA A 592 12.64 27.49 -31.66
CA ALA A 592 13.64 27.57 -30.60
C ALA A 592 14.60 26.37 -30.69
N ASP A 593 14.06 25.17 -30.92
CA ASP A 593 14.82 23.94 -31.10
C ASP A 593 15.63 23.98 -32.40
N ALA A 594 15.04 24.50 -33.47
CA ALA A 594 15.79 24.78 -34.70
C ALA A 594 16.98 25.73 -34.44
N ALA A 595 16.85 26.68 -33.50
CA ALA A 595 17.95 27.57 -33.12
C ALA A 595 19.00 26.88 -32.22
N ILE A 596 18.58 25.97 -31.34
CA ILE A 596 19.47 25.13 -30.52
C ILE A 596 20.25 24.16 -31.43
N ALA A 597 19.58 23.49 -32.37
CA ALA A 597 20.19 22.66 -33.41
C ALA A 597 21.17 23.46 -34.28
N LEU A 598 20.84 24.70 -34.65
CA LEU A 598 21.75 25.57 -35.40
C LEU A 598 22.96 25.98 -34.54
N GLN A 599 22.79 26.13 -33.23
CA GLN A 599 23.88 26.38 -32.29
C GLN A 599 24.77 25.14 -32.10
N PHE A 600 24.20 23.94 -32.05
CA PHE A 600 24.94 22.67 -32.09
C PHE A 600 25.72 22.52 -33.39
N ALA A 601 25.08 22.73 -34.55
CA ALA A 601 25.74 22.73 -35.87
C ALA A 601 26.86 23.79 -36.00
N ALA A 602 26.71 24.96 -35.35
CA ALA A 602 27.72 26.02 -35.34
C ALA A 602 28.88 25.76 -34.36
N THR A 603 28.67 24.94 -33.33
CA THR A 603 29.69 24.59 -32.31
C THR A 603 30.33 23.22 -32.53
N GLY A 604 29.70 22.36 -33.34
CA GLY A 604 30.08 20.96 -33.54
C GLY A 604 29.58 20.01 -32.44
N ALA A 605 28.69 20.47 -31.55
CA ALA A 605 28.06 19.62 -30.54
C ALA A 605 27.21 18.52 -31.21
N GLN A 606 27.10 17.37 -30.55
CA GLN A 606 26.28 16.24 -30.98
C GLN A 606 25.19 16.00 -29.94
N ASP A 607 24.00 15.68 -30.43
CA ASP A 607 22.80 15.42 -29.66
C ASP A 607 21.87 14.56 -30.52
N ASP A 608 21.33 13.47 -29.96
CA ASP A 608 20.61 12.45 -30.73
C ASP A 608 19.18 12.90 -31.11
N ALA A 609 18.59 13.82 -30.34
CA ALA A 609 17.34 14.48 -30.75
C ALA A 609 17.62 15.51 -31.86
N ALA A 610 18.81 16.13 -31.86
CA ALA A 610 19.17 17.13 -32.86
C ALA A 610 19.60 16.56 -34.22
N ASP A 611 20.06 15.30 -34.31
CA ASP A 611 20.31 14.59 -35.58
C ASP A 611 19.00 14.05 -36.17
N VAL A 612 18.12 14.97 -36.58
CA VAL A 612 16.82 14.59 -37.15
C VAL A 612 16.97 13.92 -38.51
N SER A 613 18.02 14.23 -39.29
CA SER A 613 18.29 13.53 -40.56
C SER A 613 18.77 12.09 -40.39
N GLY A 614 19.33 11.75 -39.22
CA GLY A 614 19.83 10.41 -38.91
C GLY A 614 21.13 10.06 -39.65
N ASP A 615 21.94 11.06 -39.99
CA ASP A 615 23.22 10.87 -40.69
C ASP A 615 24.43 10.69 -39.75
N GLY A 616 24.19 10.79 -38.44
CA GLY A 616 25.16 10.72 -37.36
C GLY A 616 25.82 12.07 -37.05
N ARG A 617 25.25 13.20 -37.51
CA ARG A 617 25.79 14.55 -37.31
C ARG A 617 24.72 15.63 -37.23
N VAL A 618 24.77 16.44 -36.19
CA VAL A 618 23.96 17.68 -36.13
C VAL A 618 24.54 18.74 -37.10
N THR A 619 23.78 19.10 -38.13
CA THR A 619 24.17 20.09 -39.15
C THR A 619 23.10 21.16 -39.37
N SER A 620 23.36 22.12 -40.27
CA SER A 620 22.34 23.08 -40.71
C SER A 620 21.23 22.45 -41.57
N LEU A 621 21.35 21.18 -41.97
CA LEU A 621 20.26 20.42 -42.58
C LEU A 621 19.26 20.00 -41.50
N ASP A 622 19.75 19.53 -40.35
CA ASP A 622 18.94 19.07 -39.23
C ASP A 622 18.19 20.24 -38.59
N ALA A 623 18.89 21.35 -38.36
CA ALA A 623 18.26 22.61 -37.97
C ALA A 623 17.22 23.11 -38.98
N LEU A 624 17.39 22.82 -40.28
CA LEU A 624 16.40 23.15 -41.32
C LEU A 624 15.22 22.17 -41.31
N MET A 625 15.44 20.89 -41.04
CA MET A 625 14.39 19.87 -40.90
C MET A 625 13.54 20.14 -39.67
N ILE A 626 14.15 20.42 -38.51
CA ILE A 626 13.45 20.88 -37.29
C ILE A 626 12.64 22.15 -37.60
N LEU A 627 13.22 23.11 -38.32
CA LEU A 627 12.48 24.32 -38.74
C LEU A 627 11.35 24.05 -39.75
N GLN A 628 11.45 23.00 -40.57
CA GLN A 628 10.41 22.59 -41.52
C GLN A 628 9.28 21.83 -40.84
N ALA A 629 9.59 21.03 -39.82
CA ALA A 629 8.63 20.32 -38.97
C ALA A 629 7.91 21.27 -38.00
N ALA A 630 8.64 22.21 -37.39
CA ALA A 630 8.07 23.36 -36.65
C ALA A 630 7.19 24.29 -37.53
N ALA A 631 7.15 24.04 -38.83
CA ALA A 631 6.30 24.72 -39.80
C ALA A 631 5.31 23.76 -40.51
N GLU A 632 5.11 22.54 -39.99
CA GLU A 632 4.21 21.49 -40.49
C GLU A 632 4.43 21.07 -41.96
N ASN A 633 5.61 21.34 -42.53
CA ASN A 633 5.92 20.99 -43.92
C ASN A 633 6.46 19.56 -44.07
N MET A 634 6.80 18.89 -42.96
CA MET A 634 7.23 17.49 -42.87
C MET A 634 7.11 16.97 -41.44
N GLU A 635 7.06 15.65 -41.29
CA GLU A 635 7.32 14.94 -40.03
C GLU A 635 8.81 14.53 -39.96
N LEU A 636 9.33 14.22 -38.76
CA LEU A 636 10.75 13.93 -38.47
C LEU A 636 11.01 12.47 -38.10
#